data_AF-A0A3D5NLE1-F1
#
_entry.id   AF-A0A3D5NLE1-F1
#
_cell.length_a   1.000
_cell.length_b   1.000
_cell.length_c   1.000
_cell.angle_alpha   90.00
_cell.angle_beta   90.00
_cell.angle_gamma   90.00
#
_symmetry.space_group_name_H-M   'P 1'
#
loop_
_entity.id
_entity.type
_entity.pdbx_description
1 polymer ?
#
loop_
_entity_poly.entity_id
_entity_poly.type
_entity_poly.pdbx_seq_one_letter_code
_entity_poly.pdbx_strand_id
1 'polypeptide(L)'
;MNDQAQRDQALDVTQSYIVQAPAGSGKTELLTQRYLKLLTTCSEPENIIAMTFTNKAVDELTERVLSALQSIDQPRPEEIHKQVTYDLAQAVMARSDERNWQVLNNPKRLKISTIDGLSSLISSRYPSKTQLVPRQIMAAQWQRNQAYKQAAMQTLLLVDDPQHSKAIAHLLLYLDNNVEKFYRLVIHMLSKRDQWLMRLYRGEALDADVLKNSAQKIVIQHLSHLEQVAKLHLDQSFFELMTSSADSEQAQVDKLPGHQLTDLAKWQAIESLCLNKKGLWRKKLDKNCGYPVELKAQKNALMEHLQVLSTQDSLRELLHQVTQLPALDFSKIQADTLTVIAQVLKLCVAQLSLHFEQKQAHDFIEVALNANQALDDRSSVSDIALFLDYQLQHLLIDEFQDTSASQFNTIEKLIKHWQPNDGKTLFLVGDPMQSIYRFRESQVGLFLQVKVSGIANIKPTSLLLSTNFRSSKSIVEGNNRFFQDIFPTHEDIYQGAIAYSSSQAASNTIQHQAINFHPFSNDQFVDEAQTVLGIVQSTLAERPASKIAILVRSRTHLVEITPLLKQHNIEFESLKITPLKDHLLTRDLFSLARALMHLGDKLAWLSVLRSPWCGLTLDDLLVLSADDSQIIYAQLTNEKTLAQLSQDGQKRAQHLQVCLQAILDNQGRFNFVELLTFAIDQLGISRSLSQADRLIKDQFLSIVN
;
A
#
# COMPACT_ATOMS: atom_id res chain seq x y z
N MET A 1 -19.68 30.60 2.87
CA MET A 1 -18.46 29.76 2.88
C MET A 1 -17.51 30.33 1.84
N ASN A 2 -16.19 30.34 2.09
CA ASN A 2 -15.25 30.98 1.17
C ASN A 2 -15.03 30.20 -0.13
N ASP A 3 -15.41 28.93 -0.17
CA ASP A 3 -15.31 28.05 -1.34
C ASP A 3 -16.68 27.69 -1.98
N GLN A 4 -17.77 28.39 -1.64
CA GLN A 4 -19.12 28.04 -2.14
C GLN A 4 -19.21 28.05 -3.67
N ALA A 5 -18.66 29.07 -4.33
CA ALA A 5 -18.68 29.17 -5.79
C ALA A 5 -18.00 27.95 -6.47
N GLN A 6 -16.93 27.42 -5.85
CA GLN A 6 -16.26 26.23 -6.37
C GLN A 6 -17.06 24.96 -6.13
N ARG A 7 -17.81 24.87 -5.01
CA ARG A 7 -18.74 23.76 -4.77
C ARG A 7 -19.87 23.77 -5.79
N ASP A 8 -20.43 24.94 -6.08
CA ASP A 8 -21.49 25.10 -7.07
C ASP A 8 -20.99 24.71 -8.47
N GLN A 9 -19.76 25.11 -8.83
CA GLN A 9 -19.09 24.64 -10.06
C GLN A 9 -18.89 23.13 -10.07
N ALA A 10 -18.44 22.54 -8.96
CA ALA A 10 -18.28 21.10 -8.84
C ALA A 10 -19.61 20.32 -8.91
N LEU A 11 -20.77 20.97 -8.84
CA LEU A 11 -22.09 20.35 -9.07
C LEU A 11 -22.59 20.53 -10.51
N ASP A 12 -21.90 21.29 -11.36
CA ASP A 12 -22.19 21.33 -12.80
C ASP A 12 -21.85 19.98 -13.45
N VAL A 13 -22.88 19.28 -13.91
CA VAL A 13 -22.79 17.95 -14.51
C VAL A 13 -22.45 17.99 -16.00
N THR A 14 -22.33 19.16 -16.61
CA THR A 14 -21.99 19.33 -18.03
C THR A 14 -20.49 19.42 -18.28
N GLN A 15 -19.70 19.65 -17.22
CA GLN A 15 -18.26 19.86 -17.28
C GLN A 15 -17.50 18.81 -16.47
N SER A 16 -16.23 18.62 -16.83
CA SER A 16 -15.31 17.72 -16.11
C SER A 16 -14.48 18.49 -15.09
N TYR A 17 -14.26 17.92 -13.90
CA TYR A 17 -13.52 18.58 -12.81
C TYR A 17 -12.54 17.64 -12.12
N ILE A 18 -11.45 18.25 -11.64
CA ILE A 18 -10.55 17.64 -10.67
C ILE A 18 -10.56 18.51 -9.41
N VAL A 19 -11.13 17.96 -8.34
CA VAL A 19 -11.38 18.69 -7.10
C VAL A 19 -10.36 18.25 -6.07
N GLN A 20 -9.49 19.18 -5.69
CA GLN A 20 -8.64 19.03 -4.52
C GLN A 20 -9.46 19.36 -3.27
N ALA A 21 -9.68 18.35 -2.43
CA ALA A 21 -10.56 18.43 -1.28
C ALA A 21 -9.83 17.95 -0.01
N PRO A 22 -9.16 18.86 0.72
CA PRO A 22 -8.44 18.54 1.95
C PRO A 22 -9.30 17.88 3.02
N ALA A 23 -8.67 17.27 4.02
CA ALA A 23 -9.37 16.56 5.07
C ALA A 23 -10.46 17.43 5.74
N GLY A 24 -11.66 16.89 5.87
CA GLY A 24 -12.80 17.60 6.47
C GLY A 24 -13.48 18.64 5.58
N SER A 25 -13.11 18.75 4.30
CA SER A 25 -13.73 19.70 3.35
C SER A 25 -15.08 19.26 2.76
N GLY A 26 -15.59 18.10 3.16
CA GLY A 26 -16.86 17.57 2.65
C GLY A 26 -16.74 16.85 1.30
N LYS A 27 -15.56 16.32 0.94
CA LYS A 27 -15.33 15.52 -0.27
C LYS A 27 -16.43 14.50 -0.55
N THR A 28 -16.75 13.68 0.44
CA THR A 28 -17.70 12.57 0.29
C THR A 28 -19.14 13.05 0.15
N GLU A 29 -19.49 14.18 0.77
CA GLU A 29 -20.78 14.84 0.58
C GLU A 29 -20.88 15.42 -0.83
N LEU A 30 -19.85 16.13 -1.31
CA LEU A 30 -19.80 16.67 -2.67
C LEU A 30 -19.92 15.57 -3.73
N LEU A 31 -19.22 14.44 -3.54
CA LEU A 31 -19.31 13.28 -4.42
C LEU A 31 -20.73 12.70 -4.44
N THR A 32 -21.38 12.60 -3.28
CA THR A 32 -22.77 12.13 -3.14
C THR A 32 -23.74 13.07 -3.86
N GLN A 33 -23.62 14.39 -3.64
CA GLN A 33 -24.45 15.41 -4.28
C GLN A 33 -24.29 15.39 -5.80
N ARG A 34 -23.05 15.29 -6.30
CA ARG A 34 -22.82 15.20 -7.74
C ARG A 34 -23.39 13.91 -8.34
N TYR A 35 -23.26 12.78 -7.65
CA TYR A 35 -23.86 11.52 -8.08
C TYR A 35 -25.39 11.61 -8.16
N LEU A 36 -26.05 12.17 -7.12
CA LEU A 36 -27.49 12.44 -7.13
C LEU A 36 -27.87 13.39 -8.27
N LYS A 37 -27.11 14.47 -8.47
CA LYS A 37 -27.38 15.42 -9.56
C LYS A 37 -27.33 14.75 -10.94
N LEU A 38 -26.36 13.87 -11.17
CA LEU A 38 -26.26 13.11 -12.41
C LEU A 38 -27.47 12.17 -12.61
N LEU A 39 -27.96 11.53 -11.55
CA LEU A 39 -29.17 10.71 -11.60
C LEU A 39 -30.41 11.53 -12.00
N THR A 40 -30.44 12.85 -11.74
CA THR A 40 -31.54 13.72 -12.18
C THR A 40 -31.54 14.00 -13.69
N THR A 41 -30.43 13.74 -14.39
CA THR A 41 -30.27 14.08 -15.81
C THR A 41 -30.01 12.87 -16.72
N CYS A 42 -29.46 11.77 -16.20
CA CYS A 42 -29.09 10.60 -16.98
C CYS A 42 -30.30 9.82 -17.54
N SER A 43 -30.09 9.09 -18.63
CA SER A 43 -31.10 8.19 -19.21
C SER A 43 -31.35 6.96 -18.34
N GLU A 44 -30.30 6.35 -17.82
CA GLU A 44 -30.32 5.18 -16.95
C GLU A 44 -29.27 5.38 -15.82
N PRO A 45 -29.50 4.86 -14.60
CA PRO A 45 -28.53 4.91 -13.50
C PRO A 45 -27.19 4.25 -13.87
N GLU A 46 -27.22 3.23 -14.73
CA GLU A 46 -26.05 2.53 -15.23
C GLU A 46 -25.12 3.42 -16.08
N ASN A 47 -25.60 4.58 -16.55
CA ASN A 47 -24.78 5.55 -17.27
C ASN A 47 -23.73 6.25 -16.38
N ILE A 48 -23.82 6.08 -15.07
CA ILE A 48 -22.96 6.74 -14.09
C ILE A 48 -22.18 5.69 -13.32
N ILE A 49 -20.85 5.71 -13.40
CA ILE A 49 -19.98 4.86 -12.58
C ILE A 49 -19.23 5.73 -11.57
N ALA A 50 -19.37 5.41 -10.30
CA ALA A 50 -18.54 5.94 -9.23
C ALA A 50 -17.52 4.89 -8.77
N MET A 51 -16.25 5.26 -8.77
CA MET A 51 -15.13 4.40 -8.40
C MET A 51 -14.49 4.86 -7.10
N THR A 52 -14.16 3.92 -6.23
CA THR A 52 -13.40 4.19 -4.99
C THR A 52 -12.22 3.21 -4.83
N PHE A 53 -11.27 3.52 -3.94
CA PHE A 53 -10.09 2.68 -3.73
C PHE A 53 -10.35 1.42 -2.90
N THR A 54 -11.39 1.39 -2.05
CA THR A 54 -11.64 0.27 -1.12
C THR A 54 -13.10 -0.15 -1.11
N ASN A 55 -13.36 -1.44 -0.86
CA ASN A 55 -14.73 -1.94 -0.69
C ASN A 55 -15.49 -1.21 0.43
N LYS A 56 -14.80 -0.84 1.52
CA LYS A 56 -15.41 -0.05 2.59
C LYS A 56 -15.89 1.32 2.10
N ALA A 57 -15.13 1.99 1.23
CA ALA A 57 -15.55 3.27 0.65
C ALA A 57 -16.70 3.10 -0.36
N VAL A 58 -16.75 1.97 -1.09
CA VAL A 58 -17.92 1.58 -1.91
C VAL A 58 -19.16 1.46 -1.04
N ASP A 59 -19.07 0.68 0.04
CA ASP A 59 -20.20 0.44 0.96
C ASP A 59 -20.67 1.76 1.58
N GLU A 60 -19.74 2.61 2.04
CA GLU A 60 -20.04 3.91 2.62
C GLU A 60 -20.70 4.86 1.62
N LEU A 61 -20.20 4.98 0.39
CA LEU A 61 -20.81 5.83 -0.63
C LEU A 61 -22.20 5.32 -1.04
N THR A 62 -22.35 3.99 -1.17
CA THR A 62 -23.64 3.35 -1.48
C THR A 62 -24.66 3.62 -0.38
N GLU A 63 -24.28 3.41 0.88
CA GLU A 63 -25.13 3.67 2.04
C GLU A 63 -25.55 5.14 2.11
N ARG A 64 -24.63 6.08 1.85
CA ARG A 64 -24.93 7.52 1.82
C ARG A 64 -25.94 7.89 0.74
N VAL A 65 -25.77 7.38 -0.48
CA VAL A 65 -26.71 7.63 -1.58
C VAL A 65 -28.09 7.06 -1.24
N LEU A 66 -28.15 5.82 -0.74
CA LEU A 66 -29.42 5.18 -0.37
C LEU A 66 -30.08 5.89 0.82
N SER A 67 -29.32 6.27 1.84
CA SER A 67 -29.83 6.99 3.01
C SER A 67 -30.39 8.37 2.60
N ALA A 68 -29.72 9.09 1.69
CA ALA A 68 -30.24 10.33 1.14
C ALA A 68 -31.58 10.13 0.42
N LEU A 69 -31.70 9.08 -0.41
CA LEU A 69 -32.96 8.74 -1.11
C LEU A 69 -34.06 8.30 -0.13
N GLN A 70 -33.73 7.60 0.95
CA GLN A 70 -34.71 7.21 1.97
C GLN A 70 -35.15 8.37 2.87
N SER A 71 -34.31 9.40 3.03
CA SER A 71 -34.61 10.54 3.89
C SER A 71 -35.77 11.44 3.41
N ILE A 72 -36.28 11.23 2.19
CA ILE A 72 -37.33 12.07 1.60
C ILE A 72 -38.65 11.96 2.37
N ASP A 73 -38.90 10.82 3.01
CA ASP A 73 -40.07 10.61 3.89
C ASP A 73 -39.97 11.40 5.21
N GLN A 74 -38.81 12.00 5.51
CA GLN A 74 -38.58 12.82 6.70
C GLN A 74 -38.78 14.30 6.37
N PRO A 75 -39.06 15.16 7.38
CA PRO A 75 -39.15 16.60 7.18
C PRO A 75 -37.84 17.16 6.61
N ARG A 76 -37.97 18.12 5.67
CA ARG A 76 -36.84 18.80 5.03
C ARG A 76 -35.88 19.38 6.10
N PRO A 77 -34.58 19.06 6.06
CA PRO A 77 -33.61 19.55 7.04
C PRO A 77 -33.50 21.08 7.10
N GLU A 78 -33.16 21.64 8.26
CA GLU A 78 -32.93 23.08 8.42
C GLU A 78 -31.55 23.53 7.91
N GLU A 79 -30.57 22.63 7.90
CA GLU A 79 -29.19 22.93 7.49
C GLU A 79 -29.07 23.03 5.95
N ILE A 80 -28.54 24.15 5.44
CA ILE A 80 -28.49 24.48 4.00
C ILE A 80 -27.81 23.38 3.16
N HIS A 81 -26.69 22.81 3.61
CA HIS A 81 -25.99 21.75 2.86
C HIS A 81 -26.80 20.44 2.78
N LYS A 82 -27.55 20.12 3.85
CA LYS A 82 -28.48 18.99 3.88
C LYS A 82 -29.71 19.25 3.02
N GLN A 83 -30.16 20.51 2.90
CA GLN A 83 -31.26 20.88 2.00
C GLN A 83 -30.91 20.60 0.54
N VAL A 84 -29.70 20.96 0.09
CA VAL A 84 -29.27 20.65 -1.29
C VAL A 84 -29.32 19.14 -1.56
N THR A 85 -28.80 18.35 -0.64
CA THR A 85 -28.81 16.87 -0.76
C THR A 85 -30.24 16.33 -0.77
N TYR A 86 -31.11 16.84 0.09
CA TYR A 86 -32.52 16.46 0.18
C TYR A 86 -33.29 16.81 -1.11
N ASP A 87 -33.13 18.02 -1.63
CA ASP A 87 -33.80 18.50 -2.84
C ASP A 87 -33.36 17.69 -4.07
N LEU A 88 -32.07 17.32 -4.15
CA LEU A 88 -31.56 16.42 -5.19
C LEU A 88 -32.13 15.01 -5.05
N ALA A 89 -32.17 14.46 -3.84
CA ALA A 89 -32.76 13.15 -3.60
C ALA A 89 -34.23 13.10 -4.02
N GLN A 90 -35.01 14.15 -3.70
CA GLN A 90 -36.40 14.28 -4.13
C GLN A 90 -36.53 14.28 -5.66
N ALA A 91 -35.69 15.03 -6.36
CA ALA A 91 -35.67 15.05 -7.82
C ALA A 91 -35.28 13.69 -8.43
N VAL A 92 -34.35 12.96 -7.80
CA VAL A 92 -33.97 11.61 -8.23
C VAL A 92 -35.12 10.62 -8.07
N MET A 93 -35.86 10.67 -6.95
CA MET A 93 -37.02 9.79 -6.76
C MET A 93 -38.12 10.06 -7.76
N ALA A 94 -38.46 11.33 -8.02
CA ALA A 94 -39.43 11.70 -9.04
C ALA A 94 -39.04 11.15 -10.43
N ARG A 95 -37.75 11.23 -10.79
CA ARG A 95 -37.24 10.69 -12.06
C ARG A 95 -37.20 9.16 -12.07
N SER A 96 -36.85 8.54 -10.94
CA SER A 96 -36.92 7.08 -10.77
C SER A 96 -38.33 6.56 -10.99
N ASP A 97 -39.35 7.27 -10.50
CA ASP A 97 -40.75 6.91 -10.70
C ASP A 97 -41.20 7.12 -12.14
N GLU A 98 -40.83 8.25 -12.76
CA GLU A 98 -41.10 8.54 -14.18
C GLU A 98 -40.51 7.46 -15.11
N ARG A 99 -39.27 7.02 -14.83
CA ARG A 99 -38.52 6.06 -15.65
C ARG A 99 -38.64 4.61 -15.17
N ASN A 100 -39.45 4.35 -14.14
CA ASN A 100 -39.62 3.04 -13.51
C ASN A 100 -38.30 2.36 -13.10
N TRP A 101 -37.35 3.13 -12.55
CA TRP A 101 -36.04 2.59 -12.19
C TRP A 101 -36.06 1.69 -10.96
N GLN A 102 -36.97 1.96 -10.02
CA GLN A 102 -37.09 1.28 -8.73
C GLN A 102 -35.76 1.24 -7.96
N VAL A 103 -35.06 2.38 -7.88
CA VAL A 103 -33.68 2.48 -7.36
C VAL A 103 -33.54 1.92 -5.92
N LEU A 104 -34.53 2.14 -5.06
CA LEU A 104 -34.52 1.61 -3.68
C LEU A 104 -34.68 0.08 -3.62
N ASN A 105 -35.47 -0.50 -4.54
CA ASN A 105 -35.66 -1.95 -4.60
C ASN A 105 -34.52 -2.66 -5.33
N ASN A 106 -33.84 -1.95 -6.25
CA ASN A 106 -32.76 -2.46 -7.09
C ASN A 106 -31.48 -1.62 -6.94
N PRO A 107 -30.86 -1.56 -5.75
CA PRO A 107 -29.68 -0.72 -5.51
C PRO A 107 -28.47 -1.10 -6.39
N LYS A 108 -28.40 -2.34 -6.91
CA LYS A 108 -27.35 -2.80 -7.84
C LYS A 108 -27.31 -2.05 -9.18
N ARG A 109 -28.35 -1.27 -9.49
CA ARG A 109 -28.39 -0.37 -10.65
C ARG A 109 -27.47 0.85 -10.45
N LEU A 110 -27.28 1.27 -9.21
CA LEU A 110 -26.30 2.28 -8.85
C LEU A 110 -24.89 1.67 -9.00
N LYS A 111 -24.17 2.04 -10.05
CA LYS A 111 -22.83 1.51 -10.31
C LYS A 111 -21.79 2.22 -9.45
N ILE A 112 -21.66 1.74 -8.22
CA ILE A 112 -20.60 2.13 -7.29
C ILE A 112 -19.72 0.90 -7.07
N SER A 113 -18.44 0.99 -7.41
CA SER A 113 -17.52 -0.15 -7.28
C SER A 113 -16.08 0.30 -7.02
N THR A 114 -15.20 -0.65 -6.71
CA THR A 114 -13.77 -0.36 -6.74
C THR A 114 -13.25 -0.41 -8.18
N ILE A 115 -12.07 0.18 -8.42
CA ILE A 115 -11.37 0.06 -9.72
C ILE A 115 -11.06 -1.41 -10.04
N ASP A 116 -10.67 -2.18 -9.02
CA ASP A 116 -10.43 -3.63 -9.15
C ASP A 116 -11.74 -4.39 -9.43
N GLY A 117 -12.86 -3.95 -8.83
CA GLY A 117 -14.19 -4.48 -9.09
C GLY A 117 -14.63 -4.27 -10.54
N LEU A 118 -14.34 -3.10 -11.12
CA LEU A 118 -14.55 -2.85 -12.55
C LEU A 118 -13.68 -3.78 -13.40
N SER A 119 -12.39 -3.90 -13.07
CA SER A 119 -11.48 -4.78 -13.80
C SER A 119 -11.96 -6.24 -13.78
N SER A 120 -12.49 -6.69 -12.64
CA SER A 120 -13.13 -8.01 -12.51
C SER A 120 -14.40 -8.14 -13.36
N LEU A 121 -15.23 -7.10 -13.41
CA LEU A 121 -16.43 -7.09 -14.25
C LEU A 121 -16.08 -7.15 -15.75
N ILE A 122 -15.07 -6.39 -16.19
CA ILE A 122 -14.58 -6.42 -17.57
C ILE A 122 -14.03 -7.81 -17.89
N SER A 123 -13.13 -8.33 -17.05
CA SER A 123 -12.49 -9.63 -17.29
C SER A 123 -13.45 -10.82 -17.24
N SER A 124 -14.56 -10.72 -16.49
CA SER A 124 -15.56 -11.79 -16.37
C SER A 124 -16.59 -11.77 -17.50
N ARG A 125 -17.03 -10.58 -17.93
CA ARG A 125 -17.98 -10.44 -19.04
C ARG A 125 -17.35 -10.71 -20.39
N TYR A 126 -16.04 -10.49 -20.50
CA TYR A 126 -15.32 -10.57 -21.75
C TYR A 126 -14.01 -11.33 -21.58
N PRO A 127 -14.09 -12.66 -21.42
CA PRO A 127 -12.90 -13.47 -21.34
C PRO A 127 -12.14 -13.45 -22.67
N SER A 128 -10.84 -13.71 -22.63
CA SER A 128 -10.04 -13.80 -23.86
C SER A 128 -10.57 -14.90 -24.78
N LYS A 129 -10.26 -14.82 -26.10
CA LYS A 129 -10.72 -15.79 -27.11
C LYS A 129 -10.36 -17.26 -26.78
N THR A 130 -9.38 -17.50 -25.92
CA THR A 130 -8.96 -18.82 -25.46
C THR A 130 -9.66 -19.29 -24.17
N GLN A 131 -10.50 -18.46 -23.55
CA GLN A 131 -11.05 -18.69 -22.23
C GLN A 131 -12.59 -18.74 -22.27
N LEU A 132 -13.15 -19.96 -22.24
CA LEU A 132 -14.61 -20.18 -22.26
C LEU A 132 -15.26 -20.02 -20.88
N VAL A 133 -14.49 -20.08 -19.78
CA VAL A 133 -14.99 -20.04 -18.40
C VAL A 133 -14.27 -18.96 -17.58
N PRO A 134 -14.99 -18.14 -16.79
CA PRO A 134 -14.37 -17.19 -15.86
C PRO A 134 -13.53 -17.93 -14.80
N ARG A 135 -12.28 -17.53 -14.63
CA ARG A 135 -11.35 -18.11 -13.63
C ARG A 135 -11.64 -17.56 -12.23
N GLN A 136 -11.38 -18.36 -11.20
CA GLN A 136 -11.55 -17.95 -9.81
C GLN A 136 -10.48 -16.94 -9.38
N ILE A 137 -10.84 -15.90 -8.63
CA ILE A 137 -9.87 -14.96 -8.08
C ILE A 137 -9.29 -15.51 -6.76
N MET A 138 -7.97 -15.65 -6.69
CA MET A 138 -7.20 -16.03 -5.51
C MET A 138 -7.25 -14.90 -4.47
N ALA A 139 -8.21 -14.96 -3.56
CA ALA A 139 -8.39 -13.95 -2.52
C ALA A 139 -7.29 -14.00 -1.45
N ALA A 140 -6.78 -15.19 -1.11
CA ALA A 140 -5.82 -15.36 -0.03
C ALA A 140 -4.37 -15.09 -0.46
N GLN A 141 -3.61 -14.34 0.36
CA GLN A 141 -2.21 -14.00 0.08
C GLN A 141 -1.32 -15.24 -0.05
N TRP A 142 -1.59 -16.28 0.75
CA TRP A 142 -0.79 -17.51 0.72
C TRP A 142 -0.96 -18.27 -0.59
N GLN A 143 -2.18 -18.31 -1.17
CA GLN A 143 -2.46 -18.94 -2.46
C GLN A 143 -1.66 -18.25 -3.57
N ARG A 144 -1.67 -16.91 -3.58
CA ARG A 144 -0.88 -16.11 -4.54
C ARG A 144 0.62 -16.36 -4.39
N ASN A 145 1.15 -16.31 -3.16
CA ASN A 145 2.56 -16.55 -2.92
C ASN A 145 2.99 -17.98 -3.34
N GLN A 146 2.13 -18.98 -3.13
CA GLN A 146 2.38 -20.32 -3.62
C GLN A 146 2.38 -20.38 -5.15
N ALA A 147 1.42 -19.74 -5.82
CA ALA A 147 1.41 -19.67 -7.29
C ALA A 147 2.70 -19.02 -7.84
N TYR A 148 3.17 -17.93 -7.24
CA TYR A 148 4.43 -17.28 -7.61
C TYR A 148 5.64 -18.18 -7.38
N LYS A 149 5.67 -18.92 -6.25
CA LYS A 149 6.72 -19.89 -5.96
C LYS A 149 6.72 -21.02 -6.98
N GLN A 150 5.56 -21.56 -7.33
CA GLN A 150 5.42 -22.59 -8.35
C GLN A 150 5.91 -22.10 -9.71
N ALA A 151 5.53 -20.88 -10.13
CA ALA A 151 6.04 -20.28 -11.38
C ALA A 151 7.57 -20.11 -11.37
N ALA A 152 8.15 -19.71 -10.24
CA ALA A 152 9.61 -19.61 -10.08
C ALA A 152 10.29 -20.98 -10.18
N MET A 153 9.72 -22.01 -9.53
CA MET A 153 10.21 -23.39 -9.60
C MET A 153 10.15 -23.93 -11.03
N GLN A 154 9.02 -23.77 -11.72
CA GLN A 154 8.87 -24.23 -13.11
C GLN A 154 9.83 -23.50 -14.06
N THR A 155 10.05 -22.19 -13.88
CA THR A 155 11.06 -21.46 -14.65
C THR A 155 12.46 -22.02 -14.46
N LEU A 156 12.82 -22.42 -13.23
CA LEU A 156 14.13 -22.99 -12.95
C LEU A 156 14.33 -24.34 -13.66
N LEU A 157 13.27 -25.15 -13.76
CA LEU A 157 13.32 -26.44 -14.46
C LEU A 157 13.54 -26.29 -15.98
N LEU A 158 13.29 -25.12 -16.55
CA LEU A 158 13.64 -24.82 -17.96
C LEU A 158 15.15 -24.66 -18.18
N VAL A 159 15.99 -24.84 -17.17
CA VAL A 159 17.46 -24.84 -17.35
C VAL A 159 17.92 -25.96 -18.28
N ASP A 160 17.15 -27.04 -18.39
CA ASP A 160 17.42 -28.16 -19.31
C ASP A 160 16.92 -27.89 -20.74
N ASP A 161 16.14 -26.82 -20.96
CA ASP A 161 15.67 -26.42 -22.28
C ASP A 161 16.77 -25.68 -23.05
N PRO A 162 17.22 -26.16 -24.22
CA PRO A 162 18.27 -25.50 -25.01
C PRO A 162 17.99 -24.02 -25.33
N GLN A 163 16.71 -23.62 -25.41
CA GLN A 163 16.31 -22.25 -25.74
C GLN A 163 16.48 -21.29 -24.56
N HIS A 164 16.33 -21.78 -23.31
CA HIS A 164 16.27 -20.95 -22.11
C HIS A 164 17.43 -21.17 -21.14
N SER A 165 18.13 -22.30 -21.28
CA SER A 165 19.25 -22.75 -20.44
C SER A 165 20.28 -21.65 -20.18
N LYS A 166 20.76 -20.98 -21.24
CA LYS A 166 21.83 -19.97 -21.13
C LYS A 166 21.44 -18.80 -20.22
N ALA A 167 20.21 -18.32 -20.32
CA ALA A 167 19.73 -17.17 -19.54
C ALA A 167 19.57 -17.56 -18.06
N ILE A 168 18.95 -18.71 -17.79
CA ILE A 168 18.74 -19.20 -16.42
C ILE A 168 20.08 -19.50 -15.74
N ALA A 169 20.99 -20.19 -16.43
CA ALA A 169 22.32 -20.50 -15.91
C ALA A 169 23.14 -19.23 -15.61
N HIS A 170 23.09 -18.23 -16.48
CA HIS A 170 23.79 -16.96 -16.24
C HIS A 170 23.24 -16.22 -15.02
N LEU A 171 21.91 -16.18 -14.84
CA LEU A 171 21.30 -15.57 -13.66
C LEU A 171 21.61 -16.34 -12.37
N LEU A 172 21.62 -17.67 -12.41
CA LEU A 172 21.98 -18.48 -11.25
C LEU A 172 23.44 -18.27 -10.86
N LEU A 173 24.35 -18.22 -11.83
CA LEU A 173 25.75 -17.92 -11.59
C LEU A 173 25.92 -16.54 -10.94
N TYR A 174 25.18 -15.53 -11.42
CA TYR A 174 25.16 -14.19 -10.81
C TYR A 174 24.61 -14.18 -9.36
N LEU A 175 23.73 -15.13 -9.03
CA LEU A 175 23.19 -15.31 -7.69
C LEU A 175 24.00 -16.30 -6.83
N ASP A 176 25.23 -16.64 -7.22
CA ASP A 176 26.10 -17.62 -6.55
C ASP A 176 25.44 -19.00 -6.41
N ASN A 177 24.64 -19.39 -7.41
CA ASN A 177 23.81 -20.60 -7.43
C ASN A 177 22.84 -20.73 -6.24
N ASN A 178 22.47 -19.61 -5.60
CA ASN A 178 21.54 -19.59 -4.48
C ASN A 178 20.08 -19.64 -4.95
N VAL A 179 19.53 -20.85 -5.02
CA VAL A 179 18.16 -21.12 -5.47
C VAL A 179 17.10 -20.48 -4.55
N GLU A 180 17.33 -20.46 -3.23
CA GLU A 180 16.37 -19.85 -2.30
C GLU A 180 16.31 -18.32 -2.47
N LYS A 181 17.48 -17.69 -2.70
CA LYS A 181 17.56 -16.27 -3.05
C LYS A 181 16.84 -15.99 -4.37
N PHE A 182 17.00 -16.84 -5.38
CA PHE A 182 16.26 -16.75 -6.64
C PHE A 182 14.74 -16.80 -6.41
N TYR A 183 14.22 -17.79 -5.70
CA TYR A 183 12.79 -17.89 -5.40
C TYR A 183 12.27 -16.65 -4.68
N ARG A 184 12.96 -16.19 -3.63
CA ARG A 184 12.56 -15.00 -2.88
C ARG A 184 12.48 -13.76 -3.76
N LEU A 185 13.47 -13.56 -4.64
CA LEU A 185 13.50 -12.41 -5.56
C LEU A 185 12.41 -12.50 -6.63
N VAL A 186 12.22 -13.66 -7.25
CA VAL A 186 11.19 -13.86 -8.27
C VAL A 186 9.79 -13.72 -7.69
N ILE A 187 9.53 -14.30 -6.51
CA ILE A 187 8.24 -14.14 -5.81
C ILE A 187 7.96 -12.66 -5.55
N HIS A 188 8.97 -11.90 -5.10
CA HIS A 188 8.84 -10.47 -4.91
C HIS A 188 8.52 -9.75 -6.22
N MET A 189 9.26 -10.04 -7.29
CA MET A 189 9.05 -9.42 -8.60
C MET A 189 7.67 -9.75 -9.20
N LEU A 190 7.23 -11.02 -9.15
CA LEU A 190 5.92 -11.45 -9.64
C LEU A 190 4.75 -10.82 -8.87
N SER A 191 4.93 -10.59 -7.57
CA SER A 191 3.94 -9.91 -6.73
C SER A 191 3.73 -8.42 -7.08
N LYS A 192 4.62 -7.86 -7.92
CA LYS A 192 4.66 -6.47 -8.36
C LYS A 192 4.67 -6.33 -9.88
N ARG A 193 4.20 -7.36 -10.61
CA ARG A 193 4.39 -7.43 -12.07
C ARG A 193 3.65 -6.36 -12.86
N ASP A 194 2.53 -5.86 -12.36
CA ASP A 194 1.82 -4.71 -12.94
C ASP A 194 2.73 -3.47 -13.11
N GLN A 195 3.78 -3.34 -12.28
CA GLN A 195 4.67 -2.18 -12.27
C GLN A 195 5.69 -2.20 -13.41
N TRP A 196 6.17 -3.38 -13.79
CA TRP A 196 7.29 -3.53 -14.72
C TRP A 196 6.93 -4.27 -16.00
N LEU A 197 5.89 -5.12 -15.99
CA LEU A 197 5.56 -6.00 -17.12
C LEU A 197 5.27 -5.22 -18.40
N MET A 198 4.44 -4.18 -18.31
CA MET A 198 4.12 -3.33 -19.46
C MET A 198 5.36 -2.66 -20.05
N ARG A 199 6.33 -2.32 -19.20
CA ARG A 199 7.57 -1.68 -19.61
C ARG A 199 8.47 -2.70 -20.34
N LEU A 200 8.52 -3.96 -19.87
CA LEU A 200 9.30 -5.03 -20.49
C LEU A 200 8.83 -5.44 -21.88
N TYR A 201 7.53 -5.33 -22.17
CA TYR A 201 6.96 -5.68 -23.48
C TYR A 201 6.99 -4.53 -24.50
N ARG A 202 7.16 -3.27 -24.06
CA ARG A 202 7.38 -2.12 -24.95
C ARG A 202 8.77 -2.13 -25.62
N GLY A 203 9.58 -3.17 -25.40
CA GLY A 203 10.81 -3.45 -26.15
C GLY A 203 12.09 -2.83 -25.56
N GLU A 204 12.00 -1.92 -24.60
CA GLU A 204 13.10 -0.97 -24.32
C GLU A 204 13.40 -0.73 -22.82
N ALA A 205 12.59 -1.22 -21.88
CA ALA A 205 12.66 -0.72 -20.49
C ALA A 205 13.82 -1.24 -19.62
N LEU A 206 14.44 -2.36 -19.99
CA LEU A 206 15.67 -2.86 -19.38
C LEU A 206 16.83 -2.86 -20.37
N ASP A 207 16.67 -2.11 -21.46
CA ASP A 207 17.79 -1.80 -22.35
C ASP A 207 18.74 -0.84 -21.63
N ALA A 208 20.02 -1.18 -21.61
CA ALA A 208 21.05 -0.36 -20.98
C ALA A 208 21.12 1.04 -21.58
N ASP A 209 20.87 1.19 -22.88
CA ASP A 209 20.91 2.48 -23.57
C ASP A 209 19.71 3.36 -23.19
N VAL A 210 18.54 2.76 -23.01
CA VAL A 210 17.33 3.48 -22.59
C VAL A 210 17.44 3.92 -21.14
N LEU A 211 17.92 3.03 -20.26
CA LEU A 211 18.22 3.37 -18.86
C LEU A 211 19.28 4.48 -18.77
N LYS A 212 20.32 4.42 -19.60
CA LYS A 212 21.33 5.46 -19.71
C LYS A 212 20.72 6.79 -20.16
N ASN A 213 19.90 6.80 -21.20
CA ASN A 213 19.23 8.01 -21.69
C ASN A 213 18.28 8.62 -20.65
N SER A 214 17.53 7.79 -19.91
CA SER A 214 16.69 8.25 -18.79
C SER A 214 17.52 8.83 -17.65
N ALA A 215 18.61 8.16 -17.26
CA ALA A 215 19.54 8.65 -16.25
C ALA A 215 20.14 10.01 -16.66
N GLN A 216 20.55 10.15 -17.93
CA GLN A 216 21.07 11.41 -18.47
C GLN A 216 20.05 12.55 -18.37
N LYS A 217 18.78 12.31 -18.72
CA LYS A 217 17.72 13.32 -18.60
C LYS A 217 17.52 13.77 -17.16
N ILE A 218 17.48 12.83 -16.21
CA ILE A 218 17.34 13.14 -14.78
C ILE A 218 18.53 13.98 -14.30
N VAL A 219 19.75 13.61 -14.68
CA VAL A 219 20.96 14.37 -14.33
C VAL A 219 20.88 15.78 -14.90
N ILE A 220 20.60 15.95 -16.19
CA ILE A 220 20.53 17.28 -16.83
C ILE A 220 19.46 18.15 -16.17
N GLN A 221 18.27 17.60 -15.89
CA GLN A 221 17.20 18.34 -15.24
C GLN A 221 17.57 18.77 -13.81
N HIS A 222 18.20 17.88 -13.04
CA HIS A 222 18.70 18.20 -11.71
C HIS A 222 19.77 19.29 -11.74
N LEU A 223 20.75 19.15 -12.63
CA LEU A 223 21.83 20.14 -12.78
C LEU A 223 21.29 21.49 -13.24
N SER A 224 20.26 21.53 -14.09
CA SER A 224 19.62 22.78 -14.52
C SER A 224 18.95 23.51 -13.35
N HIS A 225 18.24 22.79 -12.48
CA HIS A 225 17.67 23.36 -11.27
C HIS A 225 18.78 23.86 -10.33
N LEU A 226 19.80 23.03 -10.09
CA LEU A 226 20.92 23.36 -9.22
C LEU A 226 21.67 24.60 -9.72
N GLU A 227 21.92 24.73 -11.03
CA GLU A 227 22.53 25.91 -11.65
C GLU A 227 21.73 27.19 -11.34
N GLN A 228 20.41 27.16 -11.49
CA GLN A 228 19.53 28.32 -11.25
C GLN A 228 19.59 28.78 -9.80
N VAL A 229 19.55 27.86 -8.84
CA VAL A 229 19.61 28.18 -7.41
C VAL A 229 21.01 28.61 -7.00
N ALA A 230 22.03 27.87 -7.43
CA ALA A 230 23.42 28.16 -7.08
C ALA A 230 23.88 29.52 -7.60
N LYS A 231 23.41 29.98 -8.76
CA LYS A 231 23.71 31.31 -9.30
C LYS A 231 23.30 32.47 -8.39
N LEU A 232 22.33 32.26 -7.49
CA LEU A 232 21.88 33.27 -6.52
C LEU A 232 22.79 33.37 -5.29
N HIS A 233 23.60 32.36 -5.03
CA HIS A 233 24.32 32.20 -3.75
C HIS A 233 25.84 31.98 -3.90
N LEU A 234 26.31 31.48 -5.04
CA LEU A 234 27.73 31.26 -5.34
C LEU A 234 28.22 32.36 -6.29
N ASP A 235 29.21 33.11 -5.84
CA ASP A 235 29.83 34.22 -6.56
C ASP A 235 31.25 33.87 -7.03
N GLN A 236 31.85 34.76 -7.83
CA GLN A 236 33.19 34.56 -8.40
C GLN A 236 34.25 34.29 -7.32
N SER A 237 34.14 34.98 -6.17
CA SER A 237 35.11 34.87 -5.07
C SER A 237 35.14 33.46 -4.46
N PHE A 238 34.00 32.77 -4.40
CA PHE A 238 33.91 31.38 -3.97
C PHE A 238 34.72 30.44 -4.88
N PHE A 239 34.61 30.62 -6.20
CA PHE A 239 35.33 29.78 -7.18
C PHE A 239 36.84 30.06 -7.18
N GLU A 240 37.26 31.32 -6.99
CA GLU A 240 38.68 31.66 -6.80
C GLU A 240 39.27 30.94 -5.59
N LEU A 241 38.53 30.88 -4.47
CA LEU A 241 38.94 30.13 -3.29
C LEU A 241 38.99 28.62 -3.55
N MET A 242 38.09 28.07 -4.36
CA MET A 242 38.04 26.66 -4.73
C MET A 242 39.22 26.25 -5.62
N THR A 243 39.63 27.09 -6.58
CA THR A 243 40.81 26.83 -7.44
C THR A 243 42.12 26.73 -6.65
N SER A 244 42.19 27.33 -5.46
CA SER A 244 43.34 27.25 -4.57
C SER A 244 43.43 25.92 -3.79
N SER A 245 42.43 25.05 -3.89
CA SER A 245 42.39 23.76 -3.20
C SER A 245 43.56 22.86 -3.61
N ALA A 246 44.10 22.10 -2.65
CA ALA A 246 45.08 21.04 -2.88
C ALA A 246 44.45 19.77 -3.49
N ASP A 247 43.12 19.70 -3.57
CA ASP A 247 42.39 18.64 -4.25
C ASP A 247 42.25 18.96 -5.75
N SER A 248 42.70 18.04 -6.60
CA SER A 248 42.75 18.27 -8.05
C SER A 248 41.38 18.37 -8.72
N GLU A 249 40.34 17.75 -8.16
CA GLU A 249 38.98 17.81 -8.72
C GLU A 249 38.30 19.12 -8.33
N GLN A 250 38.53 19.59 -7.10
CA GLN A 250 38.06 20.90 -6.65
C GLN A 250 38.78 22.04 -7.39
N ALA A 251 40.10 21.93 -7.58
CA ALA A 251 40.90 22.96 -8.23
C ALA A 251 40.52 23.20 -9.71
N GLN A 252 39.85 22.24 -10.36
CA GLN A 252 39.37 22.35 -11.75
C GLN A 252 38.09 23.17 -11.90
N VAL A 253 37.46 23.59 -10.80
CA VAL A 253 36.21 24.35 -10.83
C VAL A 253 36.53 25.85 -10.71
N ASP A 254 36.67 26.51 -11.86
CA ASP A 254 37.04 27.93 -11.98
C ASP A 254 35.84 28.89 -12.09
N LYS A 255 34.65 28.35 -12.34
CA LYS A 255 33.39 29.10 -12.46
C LYS A 255 32.18 28.20 -12.16
N LEU A 256 31.01 28.82 -12.06
CA LEU A 256 29.74 28.11 -11.92
C LEU A 256 29.58 27.06 -13.04
N PRO A 257 29.48 25.76 -12.72
CA PRO A 257 29.28 24.73 -13.74
C PRO A 257 27.89 24.84 -14.36
N GLY A 258 27.74 24.38 -15.61
CA GLY A 258 26.46 24.37 -16.30
C GLY A 258 25.62 23.14 -15.97
N HIS A 259 24.67 22.85 -16.85
CA HIS A 259 23.76 21.71 -16.77
C HIS A 259 24.13 20.55 -17.72
N GLN A 260 25.37 20.50 -18.22
CA GLN A 260 25.84 19.42 -19.09
C GLN A 260 26.33 18.22 -18.27
N LEU A 261 26.27 17.01 -18.84
CA LEU A 261 26.71 15.78 -18.16
C LEU A 261 28.20 15.82 -17.76
N THR A 262 29.03 16.52 -18.53
CA THR A 262 30.46 16.73 -18.25
C THR A 262 30.70 17.59 -17.01
N ASP A 263 29.72 18.39 -16.59
CA ASP A 263 29.81 19.25 -15.42
C ASP A 263 29.38 18.52 -14.13
N LEU A 264 28.88 17.29 -14.22
CA LEU A 264 28.49 16.49 -13.05
C LEU A 264 29.65 16.31 -12.06
N ALA A 265 30.86 16.01 -12.56
CA ALA A 265 32.04 15.86 -11.72
C ALA A 265 32.39 17.16 -10.98
N LYS A 266 32.22 18.32 -11.63
CA LYS A 266 32.44 19.63 -11.01
C LYS A 266 31.43 19.91 -9.90
N TRP A 267 30.15 19.58 -10.14
CA TRP A 267 29.11 19.69 -9.10
C TRP A 267 29.36 18.74 -7.91
N GLN A 268 29.86 17.53 -8.16
CA GLN A 268 30.28 16.60 -7.10
C GLN A 268 31.47 17.16 -6.29
N ALA A 269 32.42 17.85 -6.94
CA ALA A 269 33.51 18.52 -6.25
C ALA A 269 33.00 19.66 -5.34
N ILE A 270 32.05 20.47 -5.81
CA ILE A 270 31.39 21.52 -5.00
C ILE A 270 30.67 20.92 -3.79
N GLU A 271 29.91 19.83 -3.99
CA GLU A 271 29.23 19.11 -2.90
C GLU A 271 30.24 18.62 -1.85
N SER A 272 31.31 17.98 -2.31
CA SER A 272 32.32 17.38 -1.44
C SER A 272 33.01 18.43 -0.56
N LEU A 273 33.15 19.66 -1.06
CA LEU A 273 33.75 20.77 -0.32
C LEU A 273 32.76 21.35 0.70
N CYS A 274 31.53 21.59 0.26
CA CYS A 274 30.49 22.29 1.02
C CYS A 274 29.85 21.42 2.13
N LEU A 275 29.64 20.14 1.86
CA LEU A 275 28.88 19.22 2.71
C LEU A 275 29.77 18.16 3.34
N ASN A 276 29.35 17.61 4.46
CA ASN A 276 29.96 16.43 5.06
C ASN A 276 29.29 15.14 4.55
N LYS A 277 29.81 13.96 4.95
CA LYS A 277 29.25 12.65 4.57
C LYS A 277 27.77 12.42 4.95
N LYS A 278 27.20 13.26 5.82
CA LYS A 278 25.78 13.22 6.23
C LYS A 278 24.92 14.24 5.47
N GLY A 279 25.45 14.93 4.47
CA GLY A 279 24.72 15.95 3.69
C GLY A 279 24.45 17.26 4.46
N LEU A 280 25.20 17.53 5.53
CA LEU A 280 25.09 18.78 6.30
C LEU A 280 26.24 19.73 5.97
N TRP A 281 25.99 21.04 6.04
CA TRP A 281 27.00 22.07 5.87
C TRP A 281 28.23 21.81 6.75
N ARG A 282 29.41 21.89 6.13
CA ARG A 282 30.67 21.53 6.76
C ARG A 282 31.10 22.61 7.75
N LYS A 283 31.33 22.23 9.01
CA LYS A 283 31.74 23.15 10.10
C LYS A 283 33.25 23.34 10.24
N LYS A 284 34.06 22.50 9.56
CA LYS A 284 35.53 22.52 9.60
C LYS A 284 36.10 22.04 8.27
N LEU A 285 37.09 22.76 7.75
CA LEU A 285 37.94 22.33 6.63
C LEU A 285 39.31 21.88 7.15
N ASP A 286 39.80 20.73 6.69
CA ASP A 286 41.11 20.18 7.05
C ASP A 286 41.88 19.72 5.80
N LYS A 287 43.07 19.13 5.99
CA LYS A 287 43.89 18.61 4.89
C LYS A 287 43.16 17.58 4.03
N ASN A 288 42.22 16.82 4.60
CA ASN A 288 41.45 15.82 3.86
C ASN A 288 40.33 16.45 3.00
N CYS A 289 40.12 17.76 3.12
CA CYS A 289 39.17 18.54 2.34
C CYS A 289 39.86 19.41 1.28
N GLY A 290 41.16 19.22 1.04
CA GLY A 290 41.94 20.05 0.11
C GLY A 290 42.53 21.34 0.71
N TYR A 291 42.36 21.60 2.01
CA TYR A 291 42.89 22.82 2.65
C TYR A 291 43.90 22.49 3.78
N PRO A 292 45.18 22.22 3.43
CA PRO A 292 46.24 22.03 4.41
C PRO A 292 46.61 23.33 5.12
N VAL A 293 47.50 23.23 6.11
CA VAL A 293 47.84 24.35 7.02
C VAL A 293 48.46 25.54 6.27
N GLU A 294 49.08 25.31 5.10
CA GLU A 294 49.67 26.37 4.28
C GLU A 294 48.63 27.34 3.67
N LEU A 295 47.37 26.90 3.50
CA LEU A 295 46.28 27.69 2.89
C LEU A 295 45.35 28.34 3.93
N LYS A 296 45.92 28.85 5.02
CA LYS A 296 45.15 29.36 6.18
C LYS A 296 44.24 30.55 5.83
N ALA A 297 44.69 31.45 4.97
CA ALA A 297 43.92 32.63 4.57
C ALA A 297 42.70 32.24 3.72
N GLN A 298 42.90 31.41 2.71
CA GLN A 298 41.85 30.91 1.82
C GLN A 298 40.84 30.04 2.57
N LYS A 299 41.32 29.21 3.51
CA LYS A 299 40.48 28.41 4.39
C LYS A 299 39.52 29.27 5.23
N ASN A 300 40.01 30.37 5.81
CA ASN A 300 39.18 31.24 6.64
C ASN A 300 38.13 31.96 5.80
N ALA A 301 38.50 32.50 4.64
CA ALA A 301 37.57 33.13 3.72
C ALA A 301 36.48 32.14 3.24
N LEU A 302 36.86 30.91 2.89
CA LEU A 302 35.89 29.90 2.46
C LEU A 302 34.93 29.49 3.60
N MET A 303 35.43 29.44 4.84
CA MET A 303 34.58 29.19 6.02
C MET A 303 33.55 30.32 6.24
N GLU A 304 33.88 31.57 5.93
CA GLU A 304 32.93 32.70 5.99
C GLU A 304 31.82 32.53 4.95
N HIS A 305 32.16 32.15 3.71
CA HIS A 305 31.16 31.82 2.69
C HIS A 305 30.26 30.65 3.12
N LEU A 306 30.84 29.57 3.66
CA LEU A 306 30.07 28.43 4.17
C LEU A 306 29.13 28.82 5.33
N GLN A 307 29.52 29.80 6.15
CA GLN A 307 28.67 30.30 7.21
C GLN A 307 27.45 31.05 6.65
N VAL A 308 27.62 31.86 5.60
CA VAL A 308 26.50 32.51 4.91
C VAL A 308 25.57 31.47 4.26
N LEU A 309 26.16 30.49 3.57
CA LEU A 309 25.43 29.40 2.92
C LEU A 309 24.71 28.48 3.91
N SER A 310 25.12 28.45 5.19
CA SER A 310 24.48 27.62 6.21
C SER A 310 23.00 27.93 6.44
N THR A 311 22.53 29.10 5.99
CA THR A 311 21.12 29.54 6.04
C THR A 311 20.28 29.05 4.85
N GLN A 312 20.91 28.45 3.84
CA GLN A 312 20.27 28.07 2.57
C GLN A 312 20.04 26.56 2.49
N ASP A 313 18.94 26.08 3.06
CA ASP A 313 18.62 24.65 3.06
C ASP A 313 18.27 24.10 1.67
N SER A 314 17.66 24.90 0.79
CA SER A 314 17.33 24.48 -0.58
C SER A 314 18.57 24.13 -1.40
N LEU A 315 19.60 24.96 -1.36
CA LEU A 315 20.87 24.71 -2.05
C LEU A 315 21.59 23.49 -1.45
N ARG A 316 21.57 23.34 -0.12
CA ARG A 316 22.15 22.19 0.58
C ARG A 316 21.58 20.87 0.07
N GLU A 317 20.26 20.81 -0.04
CA GLU A 317 19.55 19.60 -0.48
C GLU A 317 19.86 19.26 -1.93
N LEU A 318 19.82 20.25 -2.82
CA LEU A 318 20.14 20.05 -4.24
C LEU A 318 21.60 19.61 -4.45
N LEU A 319 22.54 20.18 -3.69
CA LEU A 319 23.95 19.74 -3.71
C LEU A 319 24.07 18.30 -3.22
N HIS A 320 23.48 17.96 -2.07
CA HIS A 320 23.56 16.61 -1.53
C HIS A 320 23.00 15.56 -2.50
N GLN A 321 21.91 15.88 -3.20
CA GLN A 321 21.28 15.01 -4.19
C GLN A 321 22.19 14.68 -5.38
N VAL A 322 23.22 15.49 -5.69
CA VAL A 322 24.18 15.21 -6.77
C VAL A 322 24.89 13.86 -6.57
N THR A 323 25.18 13.51 -5.32
CA THR A 323 25.82 12.21 -4.97
C THR A 323 24.88 11.02 -5.08
N GLN A 324 23.56 11.28 -5.15
CA GLN A 324 22.50 10.27 -5.22
C GLN A 324 21.99 10.08 -6.65
N LEU A 325 22.52 10.83 -7.62
CA LEU A 325 22.14 10.73 -9.02
C LEU A 325 22.52 9.35 -9.60
N PRO A 326 21.72 8.85 -10.56
CA PRO A 326 21.95 7.54 -11.17
C PRO A 326 23.30 7.49 -11.92
N ALA A 327 23.97 6.35 -11.84
CA ALA A 327 25.19 6.10 -12.60
C ALA A 327 24.91 6.13 -14.11
N LEU A 328 25.82 6.74 -14.87
CA LEU A 328 25.70 6.90 -16.33
C LEU A 328 26.41 5.78 -17.12
N ASP A 329 27.29 5.04 -16.46
CA ASP A 329 28.09 3.99 -17.06
C ASP A 329 27.67 2.61 -16.53
N PHE A 330 26.96 1.86 -17.36
CA PHE A 330 26.73 0.44 -17.14
C PHE A 330 27.88 -0.33 -17.78
N SER A 331 28.57 -1.17 -17.01
CA SER A 331 29.55 -2.08 -17.60
C SER A 331 28.86 -3.07 -18.53
N LYS A 332 29.57 -3.59 -19.54
CA LYS A 332 28.99 -4.57 -20.49
C LYS A 332 28.39 -5.79 -19.75
N ILE A 333 29.06 -6.25 -18.69
CA ILE A 333 28.58 -7.34 -17.83
C ILE A 333 27.25 -6.98 -17.14
N GLN A 334 27.11 -5.75 -16.64
CA GLN A 334 25.87 -5.29 -16.02
C GLN A 334 24.72 -5.21 -17.04
N ALA A 335 24.98 -4.68 -18.23
CA ALA A 335 24.01 -4.62 -19.32
C ALA A 335 23.53 -6.02 -19.76
N ASP A 336 24.48 -6.96 -19.94
CA ASP A 336 24.16 -8.34 -20.29
C ASP A 336 23.34 -9.03 -19.18
N THR A 337 23.69 -8.77 -17.92
CA THR A 337 22.95 -9.30 -16.76
C THR A 337 21.53 -8.75 -16.69
N LEU A 338 21.32 -7.46 -16.93
CA LEU A 338 19.98 -6.84 -16.96
C LEU A 338 19.11 -7.45 -18.05
N THR A 339 19.68 -7.70 -19.23
CA THR A 339 18.99 -8.36 -20.35
C THR A 339 18.57 -9.78 -19.96
N VAL A 340 19.47 -10.54 -19.32
CA VAL A 340 19.17 -11.88 -18.82
C VAL A 340 18.08 -11.86 -17.74
N ILE A 341 18.13 -10.92 -16.79
CA ILE A 341 17.08 -10.75 -15.78
C ILE A 341 15.73 -10.49 -16.45
N ALA A 342 15.68 -9.59 -17.45
CA ALA A 342 14.47 -9.30 -18.21
C ALA A 342 13.88 -10.56 -18.87
N GLN A 343 14.74 -11.38 -19.48
CA GLN A 343 14.35 -12.62 -20.12
C GLN A 343 13.79 -13.64 -19.13
N VAL A 344 14.48 -13.86 -18.00
CA VAL A 344 14.02 -14.81 -16.97
C VAL A 344 12.71 -14.33 -16.33
N LEU A 345 12.54 -13.03 -16.10
CA LEU A 345 11.27 -12.49 -15.58
C LEU A 345 10.11 -12.69 -16.56
N LYS A 346 10.34 -12.53 -17.88
CA LYS A 346 9.33 -12.85 -18.91
C LYS A 346 8.93 -14.33 -18.86
N LEU A 347 9.91 -15.23 -18.70
CA LEU A 347 9.64 -16.66 -18.52
C LEU A 347 8.84 -16.95 -17.24
N CYS A 348 9.18 -16.29 -16.12
CA CYS A 348 8.45 -16.42 -14.87
C CYS A 348 6.98 -16.00 -15.00
N VAL A 349 6.71 -14.92 -15.75
CA VAL A 349 5.33 -14.49 -16.02
C VAL A 349 4.61 -15.49 -16.91
N ALA A 350 5.25 -16.01 -17.95
CA ALA A 350 4.66 -17.04 -18.81
C ALA A 350 4.32 -18.32 -18.01
N GLN A 351 5.24 -18.78 -17.15
CA GLN A 351 5.01 -19.92 -16.26
C GLN A 351 3.89 -19.64 -15.24
N LEU A 352 3.78 -18.40 -14.75
CA LEU A 352 2.67 -17.99 -13.89
C LEU A 352 1.33 -18.04 -14.63
N SER A 353 1.25 -17.51 -15.85
CA SER A 353 0.04 -17.56 -16.67
C SER A 353 -0.39 -18.99 -17.00
N LEU A 354 0.56 -19.90 -17.27
CA LEU A 354 0.29 -21.34 -17.44
C LEU A 354 -0.23 -21.98 -16.15
N HIS A 355 0.39 -21.65 -15.01
CA HIS A 355 -0.06 -22.17 -13.71
C HIS A 355 -1.49 -21.71 -13.38
N PHE A 356 -1.79 -20.44 -13.67
CA PHE A 356 -3.12 -19.86 -13.55
C PHE A 356 -4.16 -20.55 -14.43
N GLU A 357 -3.79 -20.91 -15.66
CA GLU A 357 -4.64 -21.68 -16.56
C GLU A 357 -4.91 -23.10 -16.04
N GLN A 358 -3.87 -23.80 -15.60
CA GLN A 358 -3.99 -25.16 -15.04
C GLN A 358 -4.88 -25.19 -13.79
N LYS A 359 -4.77 -24.18 -12.93
CA LYS A 359 -5.57 -24.06 -11.70
C LYS A 359 -6.92 -23.40 -11.89
N GLN A 360 -7.24 -22.93 -13.10
CA GLN A 360 -8.44 -22.13 -13.39
C GLN A 360 -8.60 -20.95 -12.41
N ALA A 361 -7.49 -20.32 -12.03
CA ALA A 361 -7.46 -19.30 -10.99
C ALA A 361 -6.44 -18.19 -11.28
N HIS A 362 -6.78 -16.95 -10.95
CA HIS A 362 -5.99 -15.73 -11.19
C HIS A 362 -5.79 -14.93 -9.89
N ASP A 363 -4.80 -14.05 -9.85
CA ASP A 363 -4.75 -13.01 -8.82
C ASP A 363 -5.36 -11.68 -9.31
N PHE A 364 -5.43 -10.69 -8.42
CA PHE A 364 -5.95 -9.36 -8.74
C PHE A 364 -5.15 -8.61 -9.81
N ILE A 365 -3.82 -8.84 -9.89
CA ILE A 365 -2.97 -8.19 -10.89
C ILE A 365 -3.31 -8.73 -12.28
N GLU A 366 -3.50 -10.04 -12.42
CA GLU A 366 -3.86 -10.68 -13.68
C GLU A 366 -5.23 -10.19 -14.17
N VAL A 367 -6.18 -10.03 -13.24
CA VAL A 367 -7.50 -9.48 -13.56
C VAL A 367 -7.38 -8.06 -14.12
N ALA A 368 -6.58 -7.19 -13.50
CA ALA A 368 -6.35 -5.83 -13.98
C ALA A 368 -5.61 -5.80 -15.33
N LEU A 369 -4.63 -6.67 -15.54
CA LEU A 369 -3.90 -6.79 -16.81
C LEU A 369 -4.82 -7.29 -17.94
N ASN A 370 -5.63 -8.30 -17.68
CA ASN A 370 -6.59 -8.83 -18.66
C ASN A 370 -7.65 -7.80 -19.02
N ALA A 371 -8.18 -7.05 -18.03
CA ALA A 371 -9.10 -5.95 -18.29
C ALA A 371 -8.44 -4.87 -19.17
N ASN A 372 -7.19 -4.50 -18.86
CA ASN A 372 -6.42 -3.56 -19.67
C ASN A 372 -6.18 -4.03 -21.11
N GLN A 373 -5.95 -5.33 -21.30
CA GLN A 373 -5.75 -5.93 -22.62
C GLN A 373 -7.06 -6.00 -23.42
N ALA A 374 -8.17 -6.33 -22.75
CA ALA A 374 -9.52 -6.33 -23.36
C ALA A 374 -9.94 -4.94 -23.88
N LEU A 375 -9.43 -3.87 -23.28
CA LEU A 375 -9.61 -2.49 -23.72
C LEU A 375 -8.63 -2.04 -24.82
N ASP A 376 -7.51 -2.76 -25.04
CA ASP A 376 -6.40 -2.35 -25.91
C ASP A 376 -6.51 -2.84 -27.36
N ASP A 377 -7.26 -3.91 -27.62
CA ASP A 377 -7.08 -4.82 -28.77
C ASP A 377 -7.21 -4.12 -30.14
N ARG A 378 -6.13 -3.48 -30.62
CA ARG A 378 -6.05 -2.49 -31.72
C ARG A 378 -6.56 -2.94 -33.11
N SER A 379 -6.97 -4.20 -33.26
CA SER A 379 -7.49 -4.76 -34.52
C SER A 379 -9.02 -4.70 -34.62
N SER A 380 -9.69 -4.42 -33.52
CA SER A 380 -11.11 -4.11 -33.43
C SER A 380 -11.23 -2.97 -32.44
N VAL A 381 -12.09 -1.96 -32.64
CA VAL A 381 -12.63 -1.30 -31.45
C VAL A 381 -13.27 -2.45 -30.69
N SER A 382 -12.66 -2.90 -29.59
CA SER A 382 -13.17 -4.02 -28.84
C SER A 382 -14.64 -3.72 -28.60
N ASP A 383 -15.56 -4.59 -29.05
CA ASP A 383 -17.01 -4.36 -28.92
C ASP A 383 -17.36 -4.03 -27.45
N ILE A 384 -16.51 -4.45 -26.52
CA ILE A 384 -16.47 -4.13 -25.10
C ILE A 384 -16.25 -2.64 -24.83
N ALA A 385 -15.19 -2.06 -25.38
CA ALA A 385 -14.87 -0.65 -25.21
C ALA A 385 -15.97 0.19 -25.84
N LEU A 386 -16.47 -0.22 -27.02
CA LEU A 386 -17.61 0.44 -27.66
C LEU A 386 -18.90 0.30 -26.84
N PHE A 387 -19.21 -0.88 -26.32
CA PHE A 387 -20.39 -1.14 -25.48
C PHE A 387 -20.33 -0.36 -24.16
N LEU A 388 -19.19 -0.39 -23.47
CA LEU A 388 -18.98 0.39 -22.26
C LEU A 388 -18.99 1.89 -22.57
N ASP A 389 -18.49 2.33 -23.73
CA ASP A 389 -18.52 3.73 -24.14
C ASP A 389 -19.92 4.22 -24.53
N TYR A 390 -20.77 3.34 -25.08
CA TYR A 390 -22.19 3.62 -25.30
C TYR A 390 -22.98 3.68 -23.99
N GLN A 391 -22.61 2.86 -23.00
CA GLN A 391 -23.28 2.85 -21.71
C GLN A 391 -22.74 3.90 -20.76
N LEU A 392 -21.45 4.24 -20.76
CA LEU A 392 -20.85 5.15 -19.79
C LEU A 392 -20.89 6.60 -20.27
N GLN A 393 -21.60 7.45 -19.53
CA GLN A 393 -21.64 8.89 -19.77
C GLN A 393 -20.85 9.65 -18.71
N HIS A 394 -20.87 9.17 -17.46
CA HIS A 394 -20.26 9.90 -16.36
C HIS A 394 -19.40 8.99 -15.51
N LEU A 395 -18.16 9.41 -15.28
CA LEU A 395 -17.18 8.70 -14.46
C LEU A 395 -16.79 9.57 -13.26
N LEU A 396 -17.02 9.07 -12.06
CA LEU A 396 -16.61 9.71 -10.81
C LEU A 396 -15.55 8.85 -10.14
N ILE A 397 -14.46 9.45 -9.66
CA ILE A 397 -13.39 8.73 -8.96
C ILE A 397 -13.06 9.44 -7.66
N ASP A 398 -13.26 8.74 -6.55
CA ASP A 398 -12.85 9.17 -5.21
C ASP A 398 -11.42 8.70 -4.90
N GLU A 399 -10.76 9.39 -3.98
CA GLU A 399 -9.37 9.14 -3.57
C GLU A 399 -8.40 9.07 -4.75
N PHE A 400 -8.55 9.96 -5.74
CA PHE A 400 -7.76 9.89 -6.98
C PHE A 400 -6.25 9.93 -6.75
N GLN A 401 -5.77 10.54 -5.66
CA GLN A 401 -4.34 10.53 -5.29
C GLN A 401 -3.80 9.11 -5.03
N ASP A 402 -4.66 8.16 -4.66
CA ASP A 402 -4.28 6.78 -4.34
C ASP A 402 -4.27 5.85 -5.57
N THR A 403 -4.46 6.41 -6.77
CA THR A 403 -4.46 5.66 -8.03
C THR A 403 -3.05 5.19 -8.41
N SER A 404 -2.91 3.92 -8.80
CA SER A 404 -1.66 3.39 -9.37
C SER A 404 -1.55 3.64 -10.88
N ALA A 405 -0.34 3.53 -11.44
CA ALA A 405 -0.14 3.70 -12.89
C ALA A 405 -0.95 2.71 -13.75
N SER A 406 -1.16 1.47 -13.26
CA SER A 406 -1.96 0.46 -13.94
C SER A 406 -3.45 0.84 -13.98
N GLN A 407 -3.98 1.30 -12.83
CA GLN A 407 -5.35 1.77 -12.71
C GLN A 407 -5.59 3.03 -13.56
N PHE A 408 -4.65 3.98 -13.54
CA PHE A 408 -4.67 5.17 -14.38
C PHE A 408 -4.76 4.83 -15.87
N ASN A 409 -3.94 3.87 -16.33
CA ASN A 409 -3.97 3.40 -17.71
C ASN A 409 -5.32 2.73 -18.07
N THR A 410 -5.97 2.03 -17.13
CA THR A 410 -7.33 1.51 -17.34
C THR A 410 -8.35 2.63 -17.51
N ILE A 411 -8.29 3.65 -16.65
CA ILE A 411 -9.18 4.82 -16.72
C ILE A 411 -8.96 5.56 -18.05
N GLU A 412 -7.72 5.83 -18.43
CA GLU A 412 -7.36 6.52 -19.67
C GLU A 412 -7.90 5.79 -20.91
N LYS A 413 -7.80 4.46 -20.93
CA LYS A 413 -8.35 3.63 -22.02
C LYS A 413 -9.87 3.66 -22.07
N LEU A 414 -10.53 3.62 -20.91
CA LEU A 414 -11.99 3.63 -20.80
C LEU A 414 -12.58 4.91 -21.40
N ILE A 415 -11.93 6.06 -21.18
CA ILE A 415 -12.39 7.37 -21.66
C ILE A 415 -11.68 7.85 -22.93
N LYS A 416 -10.88 6.99 -23.56
CA LYS A 416 -9.99 7.37 -24.68
C LYS A 416 -10.72 8.05 -25.85
N HIS A 417 -11.96 7.67 -26.10
CA HIS A 417 -12.77 8.19 -27.22
C HIS A 417 -13.65 9.37 -26.82
N TRP A 418 -13.69 9.74 -25.54
CA TRP A 418 -14.48 10.89 -25.08
C TRP A 418 -13.92 12.17 -25.67
N GLN A 419 -14.81 13.08 -26.03
CA GLN A 419 -14.47 14.38 -26.61
C GLN A 419 -14.98 15.50 -25.72
N PRO A 420 -14.32 16.68 -25.73
CA PRO A 420 -14.89 17.86 -25.11
C PRO A 420 -16.29 18.14 -25.67
N ASN A 421 -17.28 18.29 -24.77
CA ASN A 421 -18.68 18.61 -25.10
C ASN A 421 -19.51 17.49 -25.78
N ASP A 422 -19.10 16.22 -25.70
CA ASP A 422 -19.92 15.09 -26.19
C ASP A 422 -21.01 14.64 -25.20
N GLY A 423 -21.21 15.39 -24.12
CA GLY A 423 -22.14 15.07 -23.03
C GLY A 423 -21.57 14.11 -21.99
N LYS A 424 -20.33 13.61 -22.16
CA LYS A 424 -19.66 12.75 -21.20
C LYS A 424 -18.77 13.56 -20.27
N THR A 425 -18.71 13.18 -18.99
CA THR A 425 -17.95 13.95 -17.99
C THR A 425 -17.14 13.10 -17.05
N LEU A 426 -15.94 13.59 -16.73
CA LEU A 426 -15.04 13.03 -15.74
C LEU A 426 -15.03 13.90 -14.47
N PHE A 427 -15.20 13.28 -13.31
CA PHE A 427 -15.12 13.94 -12.02
C PHE A 427 -14.15 13.22 -11.11
N LEU A 428 -13.03 13.88 -10.79
CA LEU A 428 -11.98 13.34 -9.94
C LEU A 428 -11.99 14.11 -8.62
N VAL A 429 -11.95 13.41 -7.49
CA VAL A 429 -11.81 14.05 -6.18
C VAL A 429 -10.72 13.37 -5.37
N GLY A 430 -9.94 14.17 -4.65
CA GLY A 430 -8.87 13.65 -3.82
C GLY A 430 -8.13 14.75 -3.08
N ASP A 431 -7.14 14.36 -2.30
CA ASP A 431 -6.20 15.29 -1.67
C ASP A 431 -4.77 14.75 -1.84
N PRO A 432 -3.94 15.39 -2.69
CA PRO A 432 -2.54 15.02 -2.85
C PRO A 432 -1.76 14.98 -1.53
N MET A 433 -2.12 15.81 -0.53
CA MET A 433 -1.48 15.83 0.79
C MET A 433 -1.77 14.57 1.62
N GLN A 434 -2.81 13.79 1.27
CA GLN A 434 -3.21 12.57 1.97
C GLN A 434 -2.71 11.28 1.31
N SER A 435 -1.87 11.38 0.28
CA SER A 435 -1.29 10.21 -0.40
C SER A 435 -0.35 9.42 0.52
N ILE A 436 -0.90 8.42 1.22
CA ILE A 436 -0.15 7.52 2.14
C ILE A 436 0.04 6.11 1.60
N TYR A 437 -0.53 5.80 0.43
CA TYR A 437 -0.50 4.46 -0.18
C TYR A 437 0.64 4.25 -1.18
N ARG A 438 1.76 5.00 -1.07
CA ARG A 438 2.94 4.82 -1.92
C ARG A 438 3.48 3.38 -1.90
N PHE A 439 3.31 2.64 -0.80
CA PHE A 439 3.67 1.22 -0.70
C PHE A 439 2.80 0.28 -1.57
N ARG A 440 1.63 0.75 -2.01
CA ARG A 440 0.79 0.13 -3.05
C ARG A 440 0.99 0.79 -4.42
N GLU A 441 2.07 1.54 -4.59
CA GLU A 441 2.45 2.30 -5.79
C GLU A 441 1.39 3.30 -6.27
N SER A 442 0.62 3.88 -5.34
CA SER A 442 -0.06 5.14 -5.63
C SER A 442 0.97 6.18 -6.07
N GLN A 443 0.66 6.90 -7.15
CA GLN A 443 1.52 7.94 -7.70
C GLN A 443 0.79 9.28 -7.64
N VAL A 444 1.04 10.05 -6.58
CA VAL A 444 0.47 11.38 -6.39
C VAL A 444 0.79 12.33 -7.56
N GLY A 445 1.93 12.12 -8.25
CA GLY A 445 2.29 12.85 -9.46
C GLY A 445 1.24 12.74 -10.58
N LEU A 446 0.47 11.65 -10.65
CA LEU A 446 -0.63 11.51 -11.61
C LEU A 446 -1.74 12.52 -11.36
N PHE A 447 -2.02 12.86 -10.09
CA PHE A 447 -2.99 13.90 -9.74
C PHE A 447 -2.55 15.25 -10.33
N LEU A 448 -1.28 15.61 -10.13
CA LEU A 448 -0.69 16.84 -10.68
C LEU A 448 -0.64 16.81 -12.21
N GLN A 449 -0.28 15.67 -12.81
CA GLN A 449 -0.25 15.49 -14.25
C GLN A 449 -1.62 15.75 -14.87
N VAL A 450 -2.71 15.20 -14.30
CA VAL A 450 -4.06 15.43 -14.81
C VAL A 450 -4.50 16.87 -14.63
N LYS A 451 -4.15 17.51 -13.50
CA LYS A 451 -4.41 18.93 -13.26
C LYS A 451 -3.79 19.83 -14.32
N VAL A 452 -2.58 19.51 -14.79
CA VAL A 452 -1.85 20.32 -15.79
C VAL A 452 -2.22 19.95 -17.23
N SER A 453 -2.16 18.66 -17.55
CA SER A 453 -2.17 18.13 -18.93
C SER A 453 -3.48 17.42 -19.31
N GLY A 454 -4.34 17.10 -18.34
CA GLY A 454 -5.54 16.29 -18.57
C GLY A 454 -5.28 14.78 -18.63
N ILE A 455 -6.30 14.03 -19.03
CA ILE A 455 -6.28 12.57 -19.21
C ILE A 455 -7.02 12.19 -20.49
N ALA A 456 -6.40 11.37 -21.34
CA ALA A 456 -6.86 11.16 -22.72
C ALA A 456 -7.12 12.50 -23.45
N ASN A 457 -8.34 12.72 -23.96
CA ASN A 457 -8.73 13.98 -24.61
C ASN A 457 -9.48 14.94 -23.68
N ILE A 458 -9.63 14.60 -22.40
CA ILE A 458 -10.40 15.39 -21.43
C ILE A 458 -9.45 16.17 -20.54
N LYS A 459 -9.63 17.49 -20.50
CA LYS A 459 -8.93 18.38 -19.57
C LYS A 459 -9.90 18.87 -18.49
N PRO A 460 -9.96 18.21 -17.32
CA PRO A 460 -10.84 18.63 -16.25
C PRO A 460 -10.40 19.97 -15.66
N THR A 461 -11.37 20.78 -15.25
CA THR A 461 -11.11 22.06 -14.59
C THR A 461 -10.73 21.83 -13.12
N SER A 462 -9.64 22.44 -12.66
CA SER A 462 -9.14 22.29 -11.29
C SER A 462 -9.93 23.16 -10.31
N LEU A 463 -10.39 22.57 -9.21
CA LEU A 463 -11.06 23.25 -8.10
C LEU A 463 -10.36 22.91 -6.78
N LEU A 464 -10.39 23.83 -5.81
CA LEU A 464 -9.76 23.69 -4.48
C LEU A 464 -10.74 24.04 -3.36
N LEU A 465 -11.26 23.02 -2.69
CA LEU A 465 -12.05 23.24 -1.48
C LEU A 465 -11.11 23.64 -0.33
N SER A 466 -11.45 24.69 0.40
CA SER A 466 -10.63 25.20 1.50
C SER A 466 -11.36 25.19 2.83
N THR A 467 -12.70 25.11 2.84
CA THR A 467 -13.48 25.13 4.09
C THR A 467 -13.45 23.75 4.75
N ASN A 468 -13.04 23.66 6.02
CA ASN A 468 -13.09 22.45 6.86
C ASN A 468 -14.30 22.49 7.81
N PHE A 469 -15.18 21.49 7.72
CA PHE A 469 -16.39 21.37 8.54
C PHE A 469 -16.25 20.42 9.73
N ARG A 470 -15.14 19.67 9.81
CA ARG A 470 -14.98 18.56 10.76
C ARG A 470 -14.32 18.99 12.06
N SER A 471 -13.44 19.99 12.01
CA SER A 471 -12.55 20.36 13.12
C SER A 471 -12.83 21.78 13.64
N SER A 472 -12.46 22.02 14.90
CA SER A 472 -12.50 23.37 15.50
C SER A 472 -11.46 24.29 14.85
N LYS A 473 -11.67 25.60 14.99
CA LYS A 473 -10.78 26.63 14.44
C LYS A 473 -9.32 26.45 14.90
N SER A 474 -9.15 26.17 16.19
CA SER A 474 -7.84 25.97 16.81
C SER A 474 -7.06 24.79 16.23
N ILE A 475 -7.73 23.69 15.89
CA ILE A 475 -7.09 22.52 15.25
C ILE A 475 -6.67 22.86 13.82
N VAL A 476 -7.54 23.51 13.04
CA VAL A 476 -7.27 23.85 11.64
C VAL A 476 -6.12 24.85 11.52
N GLU A 477 -6.16 25.94 12.29
CA GLU A 477 -5.10 26.96 12.27
C GLU A 477 -3.76 26.43 12.81
N GLY A 478 -3.81 25.57 13.83
CA GLY A 478 -2.62 24.88 14.34
C GLY A 478 -1.97 24.01 13.26
N ASN A 479 -2.75 23.15 12.60
CA ASN A 479 -2.25 22.31 11.52
C ASN A 479 -1.70 23.12 10.34
N ASN A 480 -2.39 24.20 9.93
CA ASN A 480 -1.88 25.06 8.86
C ASN A 480 -0.48 25.61 9.19
N ARG A 481 -0.28 26.06 10.43
CA ARG A 481 1.02 26.58 10.88
C ARG A 481 2.10 25.50 10.85
N PHE A 482 1.82 24.31 11.39
CA PHE A 482 2.84 23.25 11.46
C PHE A 482 3.22 22.69 10.09
N PHE A 483 2.23 22.45 9.22
CA PHE A 483 2.49 21.77 7.95
C PHE A 483 2.94 22.72 6.83
N GLN A 484 2.68 24.02 6.92
CA GLN A 484 3.20 25.00 5.96
C GLN A 484 4.74 25.04 5.92
N ASP A 485 5.39 24.78 7.06
CA ASP A 485 6.86 24.73 7.16
C ASP A 485 7.45 23.35 6.82
N ILE A 486 6.63 22.29 6.79
CA ILE A 486 7.07 20.90 6.54
C ILE A 486 6.99 20.55 5.05
N PHE A 487 5.93 20.99 4.38
CA PHE A 487 5.71 20.69 2.96
C PHE A 487 6.53 21.64 2.08
N PRO A 488 6.96 21.19 0.88
CA PRO A 488 7.72 22.01 -0.04
C PRO A 488 6.91 23.21 -0.55
N THR A 489 7.60 24.28 -0.93
CA THR A 489 6.98 25.51 -1.46
C THR A 489 6.47 25.35 -2.90
N HIS A 490 7.05 24.42 -3.66
CA HIS A 490 6.73 24.18 -5.06
C HIS A 490 6.31 22.72 -5.30
N GLU A 491 5.34 22.53 -6.20
CA GLU A 491 4.92 21.20 -6.67
C GLU A 491 5.96 20.64 -7.66
N ASP A 492 6.29 19.35 -7.54
CA ASP A 492 7.13 18.62 -8.51
C ASP A 492 6.46 17.28 -8.86
N ILE A 493 6.08 17.12 -10.13
CA ILE A 493 5.40 15.93 -10.65
C ILE A 493 6.31 14.68 -10.58
N TYR A 494 7.61 14.83 -10.87
CA TYR A 494 8.56 13.72 -10.96
C TYR A 494 8.97 13.23 -9.58
N GLN A 495 9.19 14.15 -8.64
CA GLN A 495 9.49 13.81 -7.25
C GLN A 495 8.23 13.45 -6.45
N GLY A 496 7.04 13.77 -6.98
CA GLY A 496 5.78 13.68 -6.24
C GLY A 496 5.73 14.67 -5.07
N ALA A 497 6.42 15.80 -5.19
CA ALA A 497 6.44 16.85 -4.20
C ALA A 497 5.13 17.66 -4.29
N ILE A 498 4.40 17.74 -3.19
CA ILE A 498 3.10 18.41 -3.11
C ILE A 498 3.26 19.67 -2.26
N ALA A 499 2.77 20.81 -2.73
CA ALA A 499 2.73 22.02 -1.92
C ALA A 499 1.59 21.99 -0.91
N TYR A 500 1.80 22.57 0.27
CA TYR A 500 0.76 22.63 1.29
C TYR A 500 -0.43 23.49 0.83
N SER A 501 -1.65 23.01 1.08
CA SER A 501 -2.89 23.74 0.79
C SER A 501 -3.65 24.04 2.09
N SER A 502 -3.56 25.28 2.55
CA SER A 502 -4.16 25.72 3.81
C SER A 502 -5.68 25.63 3.80
N SER A 503 -6.26 25.18 4.92
CA SER A 503 -7.72 25.09 5.11
C SER A 503 -8.23 26.21 6.03
N GLN A 504 -9.53 26.50 5.98
CA GLN A 504 -10.19 27.48 6.84
C GLN A 504 -11.34 26.79 7.58
N ALA A 505 -11.43 26.97 8.89
CA ALA A 505 -12.49 26.34 9.67
C ALA A 505 -13.86 26.99 9.40
N ALA A 506 -14.88 26.17 9.17
CA ALA A 506 -16.27 26.63 9.17
C ALA A 506 -16.76 26.94 10.59
N SER A 507 -16.22 26.23 11.59
CA SER A 507 -16.53 26.44 13.00
C SER A 507 -15.77 27.63 13.55
N ASN A 508 -16.46 28.47 14.32
CA ASN A 508 -15.84 29.56 15.09
C ASN A 508 -15.40 29.11 16.50
N THR A 509 -15.46 27.81 16.80
CA THR A 509 -15.11 27.29 18.12
C THR A 509 -13.61 27.39 18.35
N ILE A 510 -13.22 28.15 19.39
CA ILE A 510 -11.84 28.29 19.85
C ILE A 510 -11.67 27.42 21.08
N GLN A 511 -10.69 26.53 21.04
CA GLN A 511 -10.29 25.69 22.18
C GLN A 511 -8.86 26.06 22.57
N HIS A 512 -8.68 26.41 23.84
CA HIS A 512 -7.35 26.59 24.41
C HIS A 512 -6.65 25.22 24.50
N GLN A 513 -5.37 25.15 24.12
CA GLN A 513 -4.57 23.91 24.14
C GLN A 513 -5.19 22.76 23.32
N ALA A 514 -5.75 23.07 22.15
CA ALA A 514 -6.33 22.07 21.25
C ALA A 514 -5.29 21.04 20.73
N ILE A 515 -4.02 21.42 20.65
CA ILE A 515 -2.92 20.55 20.23
C ILE A 515 -1.87 20.57 21.34
N ASN A 516 -1.61 19.40 21.94
CA ASN A 516 -0.62 19.19 22.98
C ASN A 516 0.49 18.28 22.47
N PHE A 517 1.74 18.59 22.81
CA PHE A 517 2.91 17.83 22.39
C PHE A 517 3.62 17.27 23.63
N HIS A 518 3.79 15.95 23.66
CA HIS A 518 4.46 15.21 24.74
C HIS A 518 5.70 14.53 24.15
N PRO A 519 6.89 15.13 24.26
CA PRO A 519 8.11 14.56 23.72
C PRO A 519 8.63 13.41 24.59
N PHE A 520 9.01 12.30 23.95
CA PHE A 520 9.69 11.17 24.57
C PHE A 520 10.99 10.87 23.82
N SER A 521 12.00 10.38 24.52
CA SER A 521 13.24 9.90 23.91
C SER A 521 13.04 8.51 23.29
N ASN A 522 14.00 8.06 22.48
CA ASN A 522 13.96 6.71 21.92
C ASN A 522 13.88 5.66 23.05
N ASP A 523 13.12 4.58 22.81
CA ASP A 523 12.92 3.45 23.74
C ASP A 523 12.10 3.74 25.02
N GLN A 524 11.51 4.94 25.16
CA GLN A 524 10.59 5.28 26.27
C GLN A 524 9.12 4.90 26.01
N PHE A 525 8.88 3.73 25.41
CA PHE A 525 7.54 3.30 25.01
C PHE A 525 6.59 3.10 26.20
N VAL A 526 7.12 2.72 27.37
CA VAL A 526 6.32 2.53 28.59
C VAL A 526 5.83 3.88 29.15
N ASP A 527 6.72 4.88 29.19
CA ASP A 527 6.38 6.24 29.65
C ASP A 527 5.37 6.91 28.72
N GLU A 528 5.52 6.71 27.40
CA GLU A 528 4.56 7.12 26.37
C GLU A 528 3.19 6.49 26.65
N ALA A 529 3.15 5.17 26.86
CA ALA A 529 1.92 4.43 27.09
C ALA A 529 1.21 4.82 28.40
N GLN A 530 1.96 5.11 29.46
CA GLN A 530 1.42 5.66 30.71
C GLN A 530 0.81 7.05 30.52
N THR A 531 1.47 7.90 29.72
CA THR A 531 0.96 9.25 29.42
C THR A 531 -0.32 9.17 28.59
N VAL A 532 -0.37 8.30 27.58
CA VAL A 532 -1.58 8.04 26.79
C VAL A 532 -2.72 7.55 27.69
N LEU A 533 -2.45 6.62 28.61
CA LEU A 533 -3.44 6.16 29.59
C LEU A 533 -3.98 7.32 30.43
N GLY A 534 -3.10 8.17 30.96
CA GLY A 534 -3.49 9.34 31.76
C GLY A 534 -4.40 10.30 30.99
N ILE A 535 -4.09 10.56 29.71
CA ILE A 535 -4.92 11.40 28.82
C ILE A 535 -6.29 10.76 28.57
N VAL A 536 -6.34 9.44 28.33
CA VAL A 536 -7.60 8.72 28.11
C VAL A 536 -8.46 8.78 29.36
N GLN A 537 -7.89 8.51 30.53
CA GLN A 537 -8.60 8.54 31.81
C GLN A 537 -9.12 9.93 32.15
N SER A 538 -8.31 10.97 31.99
CA SER A 538 -8.76 12.35 32.25
C SER A 538 -9.89 12.75 31.30
N THR A 539 -9.79 12.40 30.01
CA THR A 539 -10.83 12.70 29.01
C THR A 539 -12.14 11.98 29.32
N LEU A 540 -12.09 10.70 29.70
CA LEU A 540 -13.27 9.93 30.07
C LEU A 540 -13.86 10.38 31.41
N ALA A 541 -13.04 10.82 32.36
CA ALA A 541 -13.50 11.36 33.63
C ALA A 541 -14.26 12.68 33.45
N GLU A 542 -13.76 13.57 32.57
CA GLU A 542 -14.45 14.82 32.25
C GLU A 542 -15.69 14.60 31.38
N ARG A 543 -15.61 13.65 30.43
CA ARG A 543 -16.66 13.38 29.44
C ARG A 543 -16.77 11.87 29.15
N PRO A 544 -17.60 11.15 29.92
CA PRO A 544 -17.74 9.68 29.80
C PRO A 544 -18.20 9.18 28.42
N ALA A 545 -18.97 9.99 27.69
CA ALA A 545 -19.46 9.64 26.35
C ALA A 545 -18.48 9.97 25.20
N SER A 546 -17.24 10.37 25.52
CA SER A 546 -16.26 10.75 24.50
C SER A 546 -15.78 9.54 23.70
N LYS A 547 -15.74 9.69 22.37
CA LYS A 547 -15.08 8.72 21.49
C LYS A 547 -13.62 9.12 21.32
N ILE A 548 -12.71 8.24 21.73
CA ILE A 548 -11.26 8.47 21.66
C ILE A 548 -10.66 7.56 20.59
N ALA A 549 -9.81 8.10 19.74
CA ALA A 549 -9.07 7.34 18.74
C ALA A 549 -7.57 7.49 18.99
N ILE A 550 -6.87 6.37 19.15
CA ILE A 550 -5.41 6.33 19.30
C ILE A 550 -4.81 5.90 17.95
N LEU A 551 -4.07 6.80 17.31
CA LEU A 551 -3.45 6.56 16.00
C LEU A 551 -1.94 6.35 16.19
N VAL A 552 -1.42 5.25 15.65
CA VAL A 552 0.02 4.94 15.69
C VAL A 552 0.56 4.72 14.28
N ARG A 553 1.84 5.04 14.07
CA ARG A 553 2.52 4.79 12.78
C ARG A 553 2.71 3.30 12.49
N SER A 554 3.00 2.51 13.53
CA SER A 554 3.22 1.06 13.44
C SER A 554 2.50 0.36 14.58
N ARG A 555 1.99 -0.85 14.32
CA ARG A 555 1.34 -1.70 15.34
C ARG A 555 2.26 -2.05 16.50
N THR A 556 3.57 -1.98 16.31
CA THR A 556 4.57 -2.20 17.36
C THR A 556 4.40 -1.21 18.53
N HIS A 557 3.93 0.01 18.30
CA HIS A 557 3.68 0.97 19.38
C HIS A 557 2.47 0.59 20.26
N LEU A 558 1.53 -0.22 19.74
CA LEU A 558 0.36 -0.66 20.52
C LEU A 558 0.70 -1.76 21.53
N VAL A 559 1.88 -2.36 21.45
CA VAL A 559 2.30 -3.48 22.32
C VAL A 559 2.30 -3.05 23.79
N GLU A 560 2.73 -1.83 24.09
CA GLU A 560 2.76 -1.29 25.46
C GLU A 560 1.45 -0.59 25.88
N ILE A 561 0.76 0.07 24.94
CA ILE A 561 -0.50 0.80 25.21
C ILE A 561 -1.65 -0.16 25.53
N THR A 562 -1.79 -1.22 24.74
CA THR A 562 -2.96 -2.12 24.80
C THR A 562 -3.09 -2.85 26.15
N PRO A 563 -2.02 -3.44 26.72
CA PRO A 563 -2.09 -4.09 28.04
C PRO A 563 -2.46 -3.12 29.15
N LEU A 564 -1.94 -1.89 29.12
CA LEU A 564 -2.25 -0.87 30.13
C LEU A 564 -3.72 -0.47 30.12
N LEU A 565 -4.31 -0.25 28.93
CA LEU A 565 -5.75 0.02 28.80
C LEU A 565 -6.59 -1.15 29.34
N LYS A 566 -6.21 -2.40 29.05
CA LYS A 566 -6.88 -3.60 29.56
C LYS A 566 -6.79 -3.72 31.08
N GLN A 567 -5.61 -3.49 31.66
CA GLN A 567 -5.39 -3.55 33.11
C GLN A 567 -6.27 -2.54 33.88
N HIS A 568 -6.59 -1.41 33.25
CA HIS A 568 -7.44 -0.37 33.82
C HIS A 568 -8.91 -0.48 33.40
N ASN A 569 -9.34 -1.62 32.83
CA ASN A 569 -10.71 -1.90 32.39
C ASN A 569 -11.29 -0.83 31.44
N ILE A 570 -10.44 -0.22 30.59
CA ILE A 570 -10.92 0.68 29.55
C ILE A 570 -11.32 -0.17 28.35
N GLU A 571 -12.60 -0.11 27.97
CA GLU A 571 -13.09 -0.77 26.77
C GLU A 571 -12.53 -0.08 25.52
N PHE A 572 -11.94 -0.86 24.62
CA PHE A 572 -11.49 -0.37 23.32
C PHE A 572 -11.71 -1.44 22.25
N GLU A 573 -12.04 -0.99 21.05
CA GLU A 573 -12.02 -1.83 19.86
C GLU A 573 -10.64 -1.74 19.22
N SER A 574 -10.08 -2.89 18.83
CA SER A 574 -8.79 -2.92 18.16
C SER A 574 -8.77 -3.80 16.92
N LEU A 575 -8.23 -3.25 15.83
CA LEU A 575 -8.09 -3.94 14.57
C LEU A 575 -6.85 -4.85 14.60
N LYS A 576 -7.06 -6.15 14.83
CA LYS A 576 -6.07 -7.22 14.58
C LYS A 576 -4.73 -7.00 15.31
N ILE A 577 -4.75 -6.79 16.63
CA ILE A 577 -3.52 -6.53 17.43
C ILE A 577 -2.66 -7.79 17.60
N THR A 578 -3.25 -8.92 17.96
CA THR A 578 -2.50 -10.16 18.18
C THR A 578 -2.70 -11.11 16.99
N PRO A 579 -1.63 -11.50 16.27
CA PRO A 579 -1.74 -12.54 15.24
C PRO A 579 -2.30 -13.82 15.86
N LEU A 580 -3.27 -14.46 15.18
CA LEU A 580 -3.89 -15.70 15.66
C LEU A 580 -2.84 -16.77 16.03
N LYS A 581 -1.74 -16.85 15.26
CA LYS A 581 -0.62 -17.78 15.46
C LYS A 581 0.12 -17.63 16.81
N ASP A 582 0.06 -16.46 17.43
CA ASP A 582 0.81 -16.18 18.66
C ASP A 582 -0.03 -16.57 19.90
N HIS A 583 -1.31 -16.84 19.72
CA HIS A 583 -2.18 -17.36 20.77
C HIS A 583 -1.83 -18.81 21.11
N LEU A 584 -1.72 -19.13 22.41
CA LEU A 584 -1.32 -20.46 22.89
C LEU A 584 -2.23 -21.56 22.35
N LEU A 585 -3.56 -21.37 22.43
CA LEU A 585 -4.52 -22.33 21.89
C LEU A 585 -4.30 -22.60 20.39
N THR A 586 -4.02 -21.58 19.59
CA THR A 586 -3.76 -21.75 18.15
C THR A 586 -2.50 -22.57 17.93
N ARG A 587 -1.44 -22.37 18.72
CA ARG A 587 -0.21 -23.16 18.63
C ARG A 587 -0.47 -24.62 18.98
N ASP A 588 -1.25 -24.87 20.02
CA ASP A 588 -1.62 -26.23 20.41
C ASP A 588 -2.48 -26.92 19.33
N LEU A 589 -3.47 -26.21 18.78
CA LEU A 589 -4.30 -26.70 17.66
C LEU A 589 -3.47 -26.95 16.39
N PHE A 590 -2.47 -26.11 16.11
CA PHE A 590 -1.55 -26.27 15.00
C PHE A 590 -0.62 -27.49 15.19
N SER A 591 -0.12 -27.71 16.40
CA SER A 591 0.64 -28.92 16.75
C SER A 591 -0.22 -30.18 16.60
N LEU A 592 -1.49 -30.14 17.03
CA LEU A 592 -2.44 -31.24 16.83
C LEU A 592 -2.65 -31.52 15.33
N ALA A 593 -2.90 -30.48 14.53
CA ALA A 593 -3.07 -30.63 13.09
C ALA A 593 -1.83 -31.27 12.43
N ARG A 594 -0.62 -30.81 12.76
CA ARG A 594 0.63 -31.39 12.26
C ARG A 594 0.80 -32.86 12.67
N ALA A 595 0.53 -33.18 13.94
CA ALA A 595 0.64 -34.53 14.46
C ALA A 595 -0.31 -35.51 13.74
N LEU A 596 -1.53 -35.07 13.42
CA LEU A 596 -2.51 -35.87 12.67
C LEU A 596 -2.18 -36.00 11.18
N MET A 597 -1.59 -34.97 10.56
CA MET A 597 -1.16 -35.03 9.15
C MET A 597 0.06 -35.93 8.95
N HIS A 598 0.99 -35.94 9.92
CA HIS A 598 2.23 -36.69 9.82
C HIS A 598 2.58 -37.32 11.17
N LEU A 599 2.30 -38.62 11.32
CA LEU A 599 2.53 -39.36 12.55
C LEU A 599 4.00 -39.40 12.99
N GLY A 600 4.94 -39.20 12.05
CA GLY A 600 6.38 -39.11 12.35
C GLY A 600 6.86 -37.73 12.83
N ASP A 601 5.98 -36.72 12.95
CA ASP A 601 6.36 -35.39 13.42
C ASP A 601 6.54 -35.39 14.95
N LYS A 602 7.74 -35.78 15.39
CA LYS A 602 8.10 -35.92 16.81
C LYS A 602 7.82 -34.64 17.62
N LEU A 603 8.18 -33.47 17.07
CA LEU A 603 7.99 -32.19 17.75
C LEU A 603 6.50 -31.84 17.93
N ALA A 604 5.68 -32.09 16.91
CA ALA A 604 4.24 -31.88 17.00
C ALA A 604 3.62 -32.77 18.09
N TRP A 605 3.99 -34.04 18.14
CA TRP A 605 3.50 -34.98 19.16
C TRP A 605 3.90 -34.60 20.58
N LEU A 606 5.17 -34.25 20.81
CA LEU A 606 5.62 -33.80 22.13
C LEU A 606 4.91 -32.51 22.55
N SER A 607 4.63 -31.60 21.61
CA SER A 607 3.82 -30.41 21.90
C SER A 607 2.40 -30.78 22.31
N VAL A 608 1.71 -31.68 21.59
CA VAL A 608 0.34 -32.13 21.91
C VAL A 608 0.26 -32.78 23.29
N LEU A 609 1.28 -33.57 23.65
CA LEU A 609 1.38 -34.21 24.97
C LEU A 609 1.62 -33.19 26.10
N ARG A 610 2.29 -32.08 25.81
CA ARG A 610 2.54 -31.01 26.77
C ARG A 610 1.34 -30.06 26.94
N SER A 611 0.50 -29.93 25.91
CA SER A 611 -0.64 -29.01 25.88
C SER A 611 -1.64 -29.28 27.02
N PRO A 612 -2.48 -28.30 27.41
CA PRO A 612 -3.32 -28.38 28.61
C PRO A 612 -4.28 -29.57 28.69
N TRP A 613 -4.65 -30.16 27.55
CA TRP A 613 -5.54 -31.33 27.48
C TRP A 613 -4.86 -32.66 27.84
N CYS A 614 -3.52 -32.74 27.83
CA CYS A 614 -2.78 -33.91 28.30
C CYS A 614 -1.95 -33.55 29.53
N GLY A 615 -1.02 -32.59 29.37
CA GLY A 615 -0.25 -32.01 30.47
C GLY A 615 0.89 -32.88 31.00
N LEU A 616 1.55 -33.68 30.14
CA LEU A 616 2.76 -34.40 30.54
C LEU A 616 3.88 -33.45 30.96
N THR A 617 4.67 -33.87 31.95
CA THR A 617 5.82 -33.11 32.45
C THR A 617 7.00 -33.17 31.47
N LEU A 618 7.99 -32.28 31.63
CA LEU A 618 9.20 -32.33 30.81
C LEU A 618 9.98 -33.63 31.02
N ASP A 619 9.97 -34.19 32.23
CA ASP A 619 10.63 -35.45 32.55
C ASP A 619 9.95 -36.63 31.80
N ASP A 620 8.61 -36.66 31.79
CA ASP A 620 7.84 -37.66 31.05
C ASP A 620 8.06 -37.54 29.53
N LEU A 621 8.15 -36.30 29.01
CA LEU A 621 8.43 -36.05 27.59
C LEU A 621 9.85 -36.45 27.21
N LEU A 622 10.82 -36.30 28.13
CA LEU A 622 12.20 -36.71 27.89
C LEU A 622 12.27 -38.22 27.65
N VAL A 623 11.56 -39.01 28.46
CA VAL A 623 11.45 -40.48 28.31
C VAL A 623 10.91 -40.84 26.92
N LEU A 624 9.81 -40.21 26.49
CA LEU A 624 9.22 -40.43 25.15
C LEU A 624 10.10 -39.88 24.01
N SER A 625 10.99 -38.95 24.30
CA SER A 625 11.90 -38.38 23.30
C SER A 625 13.24 -39.13 23.19
N ALA A 626 13.55 -40.06 24.10
CA ALA A 626 14.85 -40.71 24.14
C ALA A 626 15.07 -41.73 23.01
N ASP A 627 13.99 -42.30 22.47
CA ASP A 627 14.03 -43.27 21.37
C ASP A 627 13.56 -42.63 20.05
N ASP A 628 14.45 -42.59 19.05
CA ASP A 628 14.17 -42.12 17.69
C ASP A 628 13.76 -43.23 16.72
N SER A 629 13.82 -44.50 17.15
CA SER A 629 13.50 -45.65 16.29
C SER A 629 12.00 -45.88 16.12
N GLN A 630 11.17 -45.31 17.00
CA GLN A 630 9.72 -45.44 17.00
C GLN A 630 9.02 -44.08 17.03
N ILE A 631 7.90 -43.97 16.32
CA ILE A 631 7.04 -42.78 16.41
C ILE A 631 6.43 -42.65 17.80
N ILE A 632 6.22 -41.41 18.27
CA ILE A 632 5.70 -41.13 19.62
C ILE A 632 4.37 -41.85 19.87
N TYR A 633 3.48 -41.90 18.87
CA TYR A 633 2.22 -42.64 18.99
C TYR A 633 2.42 -44.13 19.32
N ALA A 634 3.37 -44.81 18.67
CA ALA A 634 3.67 -46.21 18.94
C ALA A 634 4.27 -46.40 20.35
N GLN A 635 5.07 -45.45 20.81
CA GLN A 635 5.62 -45.48 22.16
C GLN A 635 4.54 -45.34 23.25
N LEU A 636 3.48 -44.56 22.98
CA LEU A 636 2.32 -44.46 23.89
C LEU A 636 1.54 -45.79 24.00
N THR A 637 1.70 -46.71 23.04
CA THR A 637 1.10 -48.06 23.10
C THR A 637 1.99 -49.10 23.78
N ASN A 638 3.25 -48.77 24.07
CA ASN A 638 4.23 -49.70 24.61
C ASN A 638 4.25 -49.67 26.15
N GLU A 639 3.84 -50.77 26.78
CA GLU A 639 3.78 -50.90 28.24
C GLU A 639 5.15 -50.67 28.93
N LYS A 640 6.26 -51.04 28.27
CA LYS A 640 7.61 -50.83 28.84
C LYS A 640 7.98 -49.36 28.91
N THR A 641 7.59 -48.57 27.91
CA THR A 641 7.85 -47.13 27.85
C THR A 641 6.93 -46.39 28.82
N LEU A 642 5.65 -46.78 28.91
CA LEU A 642 4.72 -46.21 29.88
C LEU A 642 5.20 -46.43 31.33
N ALA A 643 5.75 -47.61 31.64
CA ALA A 643 6.26 -47.91 32.99
C ALA A 643 7.42 -46.99 33.44
N GLN A 644 8.11 -46.33 32.50
CA GLN A 644 9.18 -45.37 32.79
C GLN A 644 8.66 -43.95 33.07
N LEU A 645 7.39 -43.66 32.76
CA LEU A 645 6.75 -42.38 33.06
C LEU A 645 6.36 -42.29 34.54
N SER A 646 6.16 -41.07 35.02
CA SER A 646 5.60 -40.80 36.34
C SER A 646 4.22 -41.44 36.52
N GLN A 647 3.79 -41.72 37.76
CA GLN A 647 2.46 -42.31 38.02
C GLN A 647 1.30 -41.45 37.48
N ASP A 648 1.46 -40.12 37.48
CA ASP A 648 0.50 -39.19 36.88
C ASP A 648 0.60 -39.20 35.35
N GLY A 649 1.82 -39.20 34.80
CA GLY A 649 2.10 -39.29 33.37
C GLY A 649 1.54 -40.55 32.73
N GLN A 650 1.64 -41.70 33.41
CA GLN A 650 1.05 -42.98 32.97
C GLN A 650 -0.46 -42.86 32.76
N LYS A 651 -1.20 -42.30 33.72
CA LYS A 651 -2.66 -42.14 33.63
C LYS A 651 -3.05 -41.21 32.49
N ARG A 652 -2.33 -40.10 32.33
CA ARG A 652 -2.56 -39.12 31.25
C ARG A 652 -2.26 -39.70 29.88
N ALA A 653 -1.14 -40.41 29.73
CA ALA A 653 -0.74 -41.06 28.49
C ALA A 653 -1.73 -42.14 28.07
N GLN A 654 -2.19 -42.99 29.00
CA GLN A 654 -3.20 -44.01 28.74
C GLN A 654 -4.55 -43.40 28.32
N HIS A 655 -5.01 -42.34 28.99
CA HIS A 655 -6.22 -41.64 28.59
C HIS A 655 -6.11 -41.08 27.16
N LEU A 656 -4.99 -40.42 26.86
CA LEU A 656 -4.75 -39.85 25.55
C LEU A 656 -4.63 -40.92 24.46
N GLN A 657 -3.99 -42.05 24.75
CA GLN A 657 -3.87 -43.18 23.84
C GLN A 657 -5.25 -43.67 23.38
N VAL A 658 -6.21 -43.82 24.31
CA VAL A 658 -7.59 -44.24 23.98
C VAL A 658 -8.28 -43.22 23.07
N CYS A 659 -8.16 -41.93 23.39
CA CYS A 659 -8.74 -40.87 22.57
C CYS A 659 -8.11 -40.83 21.16
N LEU A 660 -6.79 -40.95 21.07
CA LEU A 660 -6.04 -40.94 19.81
C LEU A 660 -6.32 -42.15 18.94
N GLN A 661 -6.48 -43.35 19.54
CA GLN A 661 -6.87 -44.55 18.80
C GLN A 661 -8.21 -44.35 18.09
N ALA A 662 -9.21 -43.81 18.81
CA ALA A 662 -10.52 -43.50 18.21
C ALA A 662 -10.43 -42.47 17.08
N ILE A 663 -9.50 -41.50 17.16
CA ILE A 663 -9.26 -40.52 16.10
C ILE A 663 -8.63 -41.20 14.89
N LEU A 664 -7.55 -41.96 15.07
CA LEU A 664 -6.82 -42.62 13.98
C LEU A 664 -7.64 -43.72 13.29
N ASP A 665 -8.52 -44.41 14.01
CA ASP A 665 -9.45 -45.40 13.42
C ASP A 665 -10.43 -44.77 12.41
N ASN A 666 -10.68 -43.46 12.54
CA ASN A 666 -11.51 -42.69 11.61
C ASN A 666 -10.68 -41.95 10.55
N GLN A 667 -9.36 -42.11 10.53
CA GLN A 667 -8.49 -41.54 9.50
C GLN A 667 -8.83 -42.17 8.13
N GLY A 668 -9.22 -41.33 7.17
CA GLY A 668 -9.70 -41.76 5.85
C GLY A 668 -11.21 -41.96 5.73
N ARG A 669 -11.97 -41.98 6.83
CA ARG A 669 -13.45 -41.90 6.82
C ARG A 669 -13.94 -40.46 6.83
N PHE A 670 -13.22 -39.60 7.55
CA PHE A 670 -13.47 -38.17 7.63
C PHE A 670 -12.51 -37.42 6.72
N ASN A 671 -12.96 -36.27 6.20
CA ASN A 671 -12.03 -35.29 5.65
C ASN A 671 -11.14 -34.73 6.78
N PHE A 672 -10.04 -34.06 6.44
CA PHE A 672 -9.09 -33.62 7.46
C PHE A 672 -9.69 -32.66 8.49
N VAL A 673 -10.59 -31.77 8.07
CA VAL A 673 -11.25 -30.80 8.97
C VAL A 673 -12.16 -31.54 9.94
N GLU A 674 -12.98 -32.46 9.44
CA GLU A 674 -13.85 -33.32 10.26
C GLU A 674 -13.05 -34.16 11.25
N LEU A 675 -11.92 -34.74 10.81
CA LEU A 675 -11.03 -35.51 11.68
C LEU A 675 -10.43 -34.64 12.79
N LEU A 676 -10.01 -33.42 12.45
CA LEU A 676 -9.46 -32.46 13.40
C LEU A 676 -10.52 -31.97 14.38
N THR A 677 -11.74 -31.66 13.91
CA THR A 677 -12.88 -31.31 14.77
C THR A 677 -13.22 -32.46 15.71
N PHE A 678 -13.29 -33.68 15.19
CA PHE A 678 -13.49 -34.89 16.00
C PHE A 678 -12.40 -35.04 17.06
N ALA A 679 -11.13 -34.84 16.69
CA ALA A 679 -10.02 -34.87 17.62
C ALA A 679 -10.15 -33.82 18.73
N ILE A 680 -10.52 -32.59 18.39
CA ILE A 680 -10.71 -31.51 19.36
C ILE A 680 -11.79 -31.86 20.38
N ASP A 681 -12.89 -32.48 19.94
CA ASP A 681 -13.99 -32.87 20.81
C ASP A 681 -13.65 -34.10 21.67
N GLN A 682 -12.97 -35.11 21.13
CA GLN A 682 -12.50 -36.28 21.88
C GLN A 682 -11.47 -35.93 22.95
N LEU A 683 -10.58 -34.97 22.65
CA LEU A 683 -9.60 -34.45 23.60
C LEU A 683 -10.22 -33.53 24.66
N GLY A 684 -11.54 -33.31 24.62
CA GLY A 684 -12.26 -32.51 25.61
C GLY A 684 -11.94 -31.01 25.58
N ILE A 685 -11.22 -30.55 24.55
CA ILE A 685 -10.75 -29.15 24.43
C ILE A 685 -11.94 -28.20 24.54
N SER A 686 -13.03 -28.48 23.81
CA SER A 686 -14.25 -27.67 23.76
C SER A 686 -14.91 -27.39 25.12
N ARG A 687 -14.69 -28.24 26.14
CA ARG A 687 -15.33 -28.11 27.47
C ARG A 687 -14.61 -27.12 28.39
N SER A 688 -13.34 -26.84 28.16
CA SER A 688 -12.50 -25.97 29.01
C SER A 688 -12.19 -24.60 28.41
N LEU A 689 -12.73 -24.27 27.22
CA LEU A 689 -12.43 -23.01 26.53
C LEU A 689 -13.21 -21.82 27.08
N SER A 690 -12.53 -20.70 27.27
CA SER A 690 -13.16 -19.38 27.45
C SER A 690 -13.95 -18.95 26.21
N GLN A 691 -14.77 -17.89 26.32
CA GLN A 691 -15.49 -17.35 25.16
C GLN A 691 -14.54 -16.89 24.04
N ALA A 692 -13.39 -16.30 24.40
CA ALA A 692 -12.36 -15.90 23.45
C ALA A 692 -11.71 -17.11 22.74
N ASP A 693 -11.42 -18.16 23.51
CA ASP A 693 -10.84 -19.40 22.98
C ASP A 693 -11.77 -20.13 22.01
N ARG A 694 -13.08 -20.10 22.26
CA ARG A 694 -14.08 -20.68 21.33
C ARG A 694 -14.07 -19.94 19.99
N LEU A 695 -14.05 -18.60 20.01
CA LEU A 695 -13.93 -17.80 18.80
C LEU A 695 -12.63 -18.10 18.04
N ILE A 696 -11.51 -18.27 18.76
CA ILE A 696 -10.22 -18.63 18.17
C ILE A 696 -10.26 -20.02 17.53
N LYS A 697 -10.86 -21.00 18.20
CA LYS A 697 -11.07 -22.35 17.66
C LYS A 697 -11.88 -22.30 16.36
N ASP A 698 -13.02 -21.59 16.37
CA ASP A 698 -13.91 -21.51 15.23
C ASP A 698 -13.22 -20.77 14.06
N GLN A 699 -12.48 -19.70 14.34
CA GLN A 699 -11.64 -19.02 13.35
C GLN A 699 -10.56 -19.95 12.79
N PHE A 700 -9.87 -20.72 13.64
CA PHE A 700 -8.85 -21.66 13.21
C PHE A 700 -9.43 -22.75 12.29
N LEU A 701 -10.55 -23.37 12.68
CA LEU A 701 -11.22 -24.38 11.86
C LEU A 701 -11.72 -23.80 10.52
N SER A 702 -12.18 -22.54 10.51
CA SER A 702 -12.57 -21.86 9.27
C SER A 702 -11.40 -21.57 8.31
N ILE A 703 -10.16 -21.55 8.82
CA ILE A 703 -8.94 -21.35 8.02
C ILE A 703 -8.41 -22.69 7.48
N VAL A 704 -8.60 -23.78 8.24
CA VAL A 704 -8.16 -25.13 7.84
C VAL A 704 -9.10 -25.73 6.78
N ASN A 705 -10.37 -25.37 6.82
CA ASN A 705 -11.37 -25.66 5.78
C ASN A 705 -11.15 -24.79 4.54
#